data_AF-A0A3E1ET30-F1
#
_entry.id   AF-A0A3E1ET30-F1
#
_cell.length_a   1.000
_cell.length_b   1.000
_cell.length_c   1.000
_cell.angle_alpha   90.00
_cell.angle_beta   90.00
_cell.angle_gamma   90.00
#
_symmetry.space_group_name_H-M   'P 1'
#
loop_
_entity.id
_entity.type
_entity.pdbx_description
1 polymer ?
#
loop_
_entity_poly.entity_id
_entity_poly.type
_entity_poly.pdbx_seq_one_letter_code
_entity_poly.pdbx_strand_id
1 'polypeptide(L)'
;MPLAQFHRLLFLVVCLAASSLGLAADESPAHAPLNLLPLPKSIRQAPGEMVLDEKSRIMFGDSSLQTLAGIVSDEIFLLSGIRLQVAAGTAAAGDIGLVIDPQLKGEAYQLEINDRAVAKGGRYESVAMASVTLEQALQPQDRKLRLPLINVSDQPDYRMRAIQMCIKHQIHSISKIKQGVDLCRQFKLNTLALHASNYQMLWMLCPPFRENPLPKGNSDGGDTYSLEEMRDLVEYARQRGVVIMPEWGPADFAMPGEMMQWFYKARQFGDYKSFDPAKETLLDNPKFWEAIDDMSRQLAEVFSTTEYLHVGALDGETGHWDTAPDHAFMKANDLRGSGDVWAWLLKRLYEINKKHGKETMAFEGISRSAAAQVNLPKDVAFFAYQTWYYPSDQMLADGYRVLNAAWRPLYTVGGYPAPEIYAWSPNIVRHNITEDINITLPKSDRLLGPLLSTWEGTEIGHMELLGDRGAAMAERCWNEAAGRTWDDFNRRLAPTMAALSAIQFPMGVQVDGAIKDVSFLPLDHRWAAGTVCFADKLSITMTPRMPDVKIYYTLTDPYFIWSPNRPSPTSKSPDNKLYEGPITNPEGIFRAQCFDATGKPVGGEYVKIFQRTPIRIEVEGADEKYDELGRSRGRSFHGKAVVKFSTSGDAKLRYRTTPPDGKPDMEYTGPITIHQTTRFWVGIVGAEGYQLQTTVGDDGYKQNLLTNDRVKITTDAKNHVGDPNLVCDGKANDPDKHWNGIGEATLTIETAVPRKMNEIHVYCWWGDGRAYRYTVEGSEDGKTWKQLVDWSKNAEPSSPEGYRHRFDAQNVRFLRFHPLGNTTNNHGHLTEICAYDTTSPPP
;
A
#
# COMPACT_ATOMS: atom_id res chain seq x y z
N MET A 1 59.77 54.92 27.97
CA MET A 1 58.89 54.08 28.82
C MET A 1 57.49 54.69 28.82
N PRO A 2 56.38 53.93 28.85
CA PRO A 2 55.91 52.91 27.88
C PRO A 2 54.54 53.36 27.26
N LEU A 3 54.20 53.06 26.01
CA LEU A 3 53.68 51.79 25.48
C LEU A 3 52.68 51.03 26.40
N ALA A 4 51.60 51.69 26.85
CA ALA A 4 50.50 50.94 27.49
C ALA A 4 49.09 51.56 27.43
N GLN A 5 48.86 52.74 26.82
CA GLN A 5 47.52 53.37 26.87
C GLN A 5 46.86 53.72 25.52
N PHE A 6 47.55 53.53 24.38
CA PHE A 6 46.97 53.85 23.07
C PHE A 6 46.16 52.71 22.42
N HIS A 7 46.17 51.50 22.98
CA HIS A 7 45.48 50.34 22.38
C HIS A 7 44.09 50.04 22.96
N ARG A 8 43.60 50.81 23.95
CA ARG A 8 42.26 50.58 24.52
C ARG A 8 41.18 51.57 24.09
N LEU A 9 41.53 52.72 23.51
CA LEU A 9 40.53 53.68 23.03
C LEU A 9 40.21 53.54 21.53
N LEU A 10 41.11 52.99 20.72
CA LEU A 10 40.87 52.80 19.28
C LEU A 10 40.01 51.55 18.98
N PHE A 11 39.99 50.56 19.87
CA PHE A 11 39.15 49.37 19.71
C PHE A 11 37.68 49.60 20.09
N LEU A 12 37.37 50.60 20.93
CA LEU A 12 35.98 50.90 21.33
C LEU A 12 35.26 51.81 20.33
N VAL A 13 35.98 52.64 19.56
CA VAL A 13 35.38 53.52 18.54
C VAL A 13 35.17 52.82 17.20
N VAL A 14 35.98 51.79 16.87
CA VAL A 14 35.76 50.97 15.66
C VAL A 14 34.63 49.94 15.84
N CYS A 15 34.32 49.51 17.07
CA CYS A 15 33.19 48.62 17.33
C CYS A 15 31.82 49.32 17.44
N LEU A 16 31.77 50.65 17.59
CA LEU A 16 30.53 51.44 17.67
C LEU A 16 30.17 52.18 16.37
N ALA A 17 31.05 52.17 15.36
CA ALA A 17 30.76 52.69 14.01
C ALA A 17 30.51 51.58 12.97
N ALA A 18 30.69 50.30 13.34
CA ALA A 18 30.34 49.14 12.51
C ALA A 18 28.94 48.57 12.81
N SER A 19 28.20 49.16 13.75
CA SER A 19 26.87 48.73 14.20
C SER A 19 25.71 49.58 13.66
N SER A 20 25.97 50.49 12.71
CA SER A 20 24.95 51.35 12.10
C SER A 20 24.97 51.41 10.56
N LEU A 21 25.80 50.59 9.91
CA LEU A 21 25.52 50.16 8.54
C LEU A 21 24.62 48.93 8.65
N GLY A 22 23.32 49.20 8.80
CA GLY A 22 22.30 48.22 8.53
C GLY A 22 22.54 47.65 7.15
N LEU A 23 23.09 46.43 7.10
CA LEU A 23 22.53 45.45 6.19
C LEU A 23 21.06 45.35 6.61
N ALA A 24 20.22 46.20 6.03
CA ALA A 24 18.94 45.71 5.60
C ALA A 24 19.28 44.46 4.80
N ALA A 25 19.18 43.31 5.45
CA ALA A 25 18.87 42.10 4.73
C ALA A 25 17.69 42.54 3.87
N ASP A 26 17.93 42.61 2.57
CA ASP A 26 16.88 42.75 1.59
C ASP A 26 16.01 41.52 1.86
N GLU A 27 15.02 41.66 2.75
CA GLU A 27 13.90 40.75 2.85
C GLU A 27 13.16 40.91 1.52
N SER A 28 13.77 40.37 0.46
CA SER A 28 13.06 40.00 -0.74
C SER A 28 11.83 39.26 -0.24
N PRO A 29 10.61 39.74 -0.57
CA PRO A 29 9.40 39.17 -0.01
C PRO A 29 9.48 37.66 -0.23
N ALA A 30 9.45 36.90 0.88
CA ALA A 30 9.59 35.46 0.84
C ALA A 30 8.63 34.93 -0.23
N HIS A 31 9.19 34.31 -1.26
CA HIS A 31 8.41 33.83 -2.39
C HIS A 31 7.31 32.89 -1.90
N ALA A 32 6.10 33.02 -2.44
CA ALA A 32 4.99 32.14 -2.08
C ALA A 32 5.41 30.67 -2.25
N PRO A 33 5.20 29.80 -1.23
CA PRO A 33 5.65 28.43 -1.27
C PRO A 33 4.95 27.66 -2.40
N LEU A 34 5.75 26.97 -3.23
CA LEU A 34 5.24 26.14 -4.31
C LEU A 34 4.87 24.75 -3.80
N ASN A 35 3.72 24.23 -4.25
CA ASN A 35 3.18 22.92 -3.86
C ASN A 35 3.25 21.90 -5.02
N LEU A 36 4.37 21.90 -5.75
CA LEU A 36 4.54 21.02 -6.91
C LEU A 36 4.84 19.58 -6.47
N LEU A 37 4.17 18.63 -7.12
CA LEU A 37 4.33 17.18 -6.93
C LEU A 37 4.23 16.43 -8.28
N PRO A 38 5.17 15.54 -8.62
CA PRO A 38 6.49 15.42 -8.01
C PRO A 38 7.32 16.71 -8.09
N LEU A 39 8.35 16.84 -7.25
CA LEU A 39 9.23 18.01 -7.25
C LEU A 39 10.12 18.05 -8.52
N PRO A 40 10.04 19.11 -9.34
CA PRO A 40 10.85 19.23 -10.54
C PRO A 40 12.36 19.24 -10.30
N LYS A 41 13.14 18.83 -11.30
CA LYS A 41 14.61 18.86 -11.28
C LYS A 41 15.19 20.26 -11.20
N SER A 42 14.55 21.25 -11.84
CA SER A 42 14.97 22.65 -11.79
C SER A 42 13.76 23.57 -11.77
N ILE A 43 13.74 24.51 -10.82
CA ILE A 43 12.72 25.54 -10.67
C ILE A 43 13.43 26.86 -10.39
N ARG A 44 13.08 27.92 -11.11
CA ARG A 44 13.49 29.29 -10.82
C ARG A 44 12.25 30.15 -10.62
N GLN A 45 12.07 30.68 -9.42
CA GLN A 45 10.97 31.58 -9.10
C GLN A 45 11.45 33.03 -9.16
N ALA A 46 10.64 33.90 -9.74
CA ALA A 46 10.87 35.34 -9.78
C ALA A 46 9.78 36.08 -8.98
N PRO A 47 10.03 37.34 -8.55
CA PRO A 47 9.00 38.16 -7.93
C PRO A 47 7.83 38.45 -8.89
N GLY A 48 6.62 38.52 -8.35
CA GLY A 48 5.40 38.83 -9.09
C GLY A 48 4.57 37.60 -9.47
N GLU A 49 3.46 37.87 -10.14
CA GLU A 49 2.46 36.88 -10.52
C GLU A 49 1.82 37.24 -11.86
N MET A 50 1.45 36.21 -12.61
CA MET A 50 0.51 36.31 -13.72
C MET A 50 -0.91 36.11 -13.20
N VAL A 51 -1.87 36.87 -13.73
CA VAL A 51 -3.29 36.74 -13.37
C VAL A 51 -4.05 36.22 -14.59
N LEU A 52 -4.80 35.15 -14.39
CA LEU A 52 -5.78 34.64 -15.34
C LEU A 52 -7.18 35.09 -14.93
N ASP A 53 -7.98 35.50 -15.90
CA ASP A 53 -9.38 35.89 -15.74
C ASP A 53 -10.26 35.28 -16.84
N GLU A 54 -11.54 35.66 -16.90
CA GLU A 54 -12.50 35.13 -17.87
C GLU A 54 -12.15 35.44 -19.34
N LYS A 55 -11.23 36.38 -19.61
CA LYS A 55 -10.74 36.71 -20.96
C LYS A 55 -9.51 35.89 -21.34
N SER A 56 -8.83 35.30 -20.38
CA SER A 56 -7.70 34.41 -20.61
C SER A 56 -8.14 33.17 -21.40
N ARG A 57 -7.25 32.68 -22.26
CA ARG A 57 -7.50 31.52 -23.11
C ARG A 57 -6.44 30.44 -22.92
N ILE A 58 -6.80 29.22 -23.30
CA ILE A 58 -5.85 28.13 -23.50
C ILE A 58 -5.63 27.98 -25.00
N MET A 59 -4.41 28.32 -25.42
CA MET A 59 -4.00 28.36 -26.81
C MET A 59 -3.18 27.11 -27.15
N PHE A 60 -3.41 26.55 -28.34
CA PHE A 60 -2.62 25.44 -28.86
C PHE A 60 -2.23 25.67 -30.32
N GLY A 61 -0.96 25.41 -30.65
CA GLY A 61 -0.46 25.54 -32.02
C GLY A 61 -0.64 24.26 -32.85
N ASP A 62 -0.60 23.10 -32.19
CA ASP A 62 -0.74 21.77 -32.79
C ASP A 62 -2.14 21.22 -32.48
N SER A 63 -2.89 20.81 -33.51
CA SER A 63 -4.26 20.29 -33.35
C SER A 63 -4.36 19.03 -32.49
N SER A 64 -3.28 18.24 -32.37
CA SER A 64 -3.25 17.08 -31.47
C SER A 64 -3.38 17.46 -30.00
N LEU A 65 -3.05 18.71 -29.63
CA LEU A 65 -3.19 19.23 -28.26
C LEU A 65 -4.58 19.82 -27.98
N GLN A 66 -5.49 19.91 -28.96
CA GLN A 66 -6.83 20.48 -28.76
C GLN A 66 -7.59 19.76 -27.63
N THR A 67 -7.54 18.43 -27.61
CA THR A 67 -8.19 17.63 -26.57
C THR A 67 -7.60 17.89 -25.19
N LEU A 68 -6.26 17.96 -25.10
CA LEU A 68 -5.59 18.31 -23.84
C LEU A 68 -5.96 19.73 -23.37
N ALA A 69 -6.01 20.71 -24.28
CA ALA A 69 -6.44 22.06 -23.95
C ALA A 69 -7.87 22.10 -23.37
N GLY A 70 -8.77 21.28 -23.92
CA GLY A 70 -10.11 21.07 -23.37
C GLY A 70 -10.09 20.49 -21.95
N ILE A 71 -9.29 19.44 -21.73
CA ILE A 71 -9.12 18.82 -20.41
C ILE A 71 -8.58 19.82 -19.39
N VAL A 72 -7.53 20.57 -19.73
CA VAL A 72 -6.95 21.60 -18.85
C VAL A 72 -7.97 22.70 -18.55
N SER A 73 -8.78 23.11 -19.54
CA SER A 73 -9.88 24.06 -19.29
C SER A 73 -10.90 23.51 -18.29
N ASP A 74 -11.28 22.24 -18.41
CA ASP A 74 -12.26 21.62 -17.53
C ASP A 74 -11.71 21.45 -16.11
N GLU A 75 -10.44 21.05 -15.97
CA GLU A 75 -9.76 20.93 -14.68
C GLU A 75 -9.64 22.29 -13.99
N ILE A 76 -9.18 23.33 -14.70
CA ILE A 76 -9.13 24.70 -14.16
C ILE A 76 -10.52 25.16 -13.72
N PHE A 77 -11.57 24.84 -14.48
CA PHE A 77 -12.94 25.18 -14.11
C PHE A 77 -13.37 24.46 -12.82
N LEU A 78 -13.08 23.17 -12.66
CA LEU A 78 -13.42 22.41 -11.45
C LEU A 78 -12.66 22.90 -10.20
N LEU A 79 -11.44 23.43 -10.40
CA LEU A 79 -10.59 23.96 -9.34
C LEU A 79 -10.96 25.40 -8.93
N SER A 80 -11.46 26.22 -9.86
CA SER A 80 -11.58 27.67 -9.66
C SER A 80 -12.96 28.28 -9.93
N GLY A 81 -13.83 27.57 -10.66
CA GLY A 81 -15.08 28.10 -11.21
C GLY A 81 -14.91 29.00 -12.45
N ILE A 82 -13.68 29.23 -12.93
CA ILE A 82 -13.40 30.02 -14.14
C ILE A 82 -13.19 29.08 -15.32
N ARG A 83 -13.99 29.24 -16.37
CA ARG A 83 -13.85 28.47 -17.62
C ARG A 83 -13.07 29.28 -18.65
N LEU A 84 -11.87 28.84 -18.96
CA LEU A 84 -11.02 29.46 -19.97
C LEU A 84 -11.41 28.96 -21.37
N GLN A 85 -11.49 29.85 -22.36
CA GLN A 85 -11.81 29.43 -23.72
C GLN A 85 -10.61 28.76 -24.38
N VAL A 86 -10.87 27.69 -25.14
CA VAL A 86 -9.85 26.94 -25.88
C VAL A 86 -9.83 27.42 -27.33
N ALA A 87 -8.66 27.80 -27.85
CA ALA A 87 -8.52 28.30 -29.22
C ALA A 87 -7.19 27.91 -29.87
N ALA A 88 -7.19 27.76 -31.20
CA ALA A 88 -5.98 27.52 -31.95
C ALA A 88 -5.13 28.80 -32.07
N GLY A 89 -3.81 28.66 -32.03
CA GLY A 89 -2.86 29.76 -32.21
C GLY A 89 -1.76 29.79 -31.15
N THR A 90 -1.15 30.96 -30.98
CA THR A 90 -0.07 31.19 -29.99
C THR A 90 -0.59 31.99 -28.80
N ALA A 91 -0.15 31.63 -27.60
CA ALA A 91 -0.48 32.36 -26.38
C ALA A 91 0.05 33.80 -26.40
N ALA A 92 -0.86 34.76 -26.21
CA ALA A 92 -0.54 36.15 -25.94
C ALA A 92 -0.33 36.38 -24.43
N ALA A 93 0.02 37.60 -24.03
CA ALA A 93 0.04 37.96 -22.61
C ALA A 93 -1.34 37.72 -21.97
N GLY A 94 -1.36 37.09 -20.80
CA GLY A 94 -2.59 36.69 -20.11
C GLY A 94 -3.17 35.34 -20.55
N ASP A 95 -2.57 34.63 -21.53
CA ASP A 95 -3.01 33.32 -21.99
C ASP A 95 -2.12 32.17 -21.46
N ILE A 96 -2.68 30.95 -21.48
CA ILE A 96 -1.95 29.69 -21.36
C ILE A 96 -1.65 29.16 -22.76
N GLY A 97 -0.46 28.64 -23.01
CA GLY A 97 -0.06 27.99 -24.26
C GLY A 97 0.39 26.55 -24.03
N LEU A 98 -0.15 25.61 -24.81
CA LEU A 98 0.29 24.22 -24.88
C LEU A 98 1.08 24.00 -26.18
N VAL A 99 2.31 23.49 -26.08
CA VAL A 99 3.24 23.44 -27.23
C VAL A 99 4.02 22.13 -27.29
N ILE A 100 4.02 21.48 -28.45
CA ILE A 100 4.97 20.41 -28.76
C ILE A 100 6.27 21.06 -29.28
N ASP A 101 7.38 20.79 -28.60
CA ASP A 101 8.72 21.21 -28.99
C ASP A 101 9.61 19.98 -29.25
N PRO A 102 9.83 19.58 -30.52
CA PRO A 102 10.61 18.41 -30.87
C PRO A 102 12.07 18.42 -30.40
N GLN A 103 12.61 19.55 -29.92
CA GLN A 103 13.96 19.60 -29.35
C GLN A 103 14.03 18.97 -27.96
N LEU A 104 12.90 18.89 -27.25
CA LEU A 104 12.81 18.19 -25.97
C LEU A 104 12.71 16.68 -26.22
N LYS A 105 13.65 15.92 -25.65
CA LYS A 105 13.74 14.47 -25.86
C LYS A 105 13.05 13.71 -24.74
N GLY A 106 12.50 12.54 -25.07
CA GLY A 106 11.90 11.66 -24.08
C GLY A 106 10.73 12.33 -23.35
N GLU A 107 10.66 12.10 -22.04
CA GLU A 107 9.64 12.69 -21.16
C GLU A 107 9.98 14.11 -20.67
N ALA A 108 11.02 14.75 -21.24
CA ALA A 108 11.41 16.09 -20.84
C ALA A 108 10.35 17.13 -21.20
N TYR A 109 10.17 18.10 -20.30
CA TYR A 109 9.24 19.21 -20.47
C TYR A 109 9.78 20.50 -19.84
N GLN A 110 9.18 21.63 -20.25
CA GLN A 110 9.44 22.95 -19.69
C GLN A 110 8.12 23.66 -19.37
N LEU A 111 8.12 24.48 -18.33
CA LEU A 111 7.02 25.39 -18.01
C LEU A 111 7.59 26.78 -17.77
N GLU A 112 7.14 27.74 -18.55
CA GLU A 112 7.54 29.15 -18.48
C GLU A 112 6.32 29.98 -18.08
N ILE A 113 6.35 30.62 -16.92
CA ILE A 113 5.30 31.54 -16.45
C ILE A 113 5.92 32.93 -16.26
N ASN A 114 5.52 33.85 -17.13
CA ASN A 114 5.92 35.26 -17.14
C ASN A 114 4.69 36.15 -17.38
N ASP A 115 4.62 36.91 -18.47
CA ASP A 115 3.40 37.60 -18.89
C ASP A 115 2.38 36.64 -19.53
N ARG A 116 2.80 35.41 -19.85
CA ARG A 116 1.98 34.27 -20.27
C ARG A 116 2.47 32.99 -19.60
N ALA A 117 1.68 31.92 -19.65
CA ALA A 117 2.09 30.60 -19.17
C ALA A 117 2.25 29.65 -20.36
N VAL A 118 3.42 29.04 -20.56
CA VAL A 118 3.67 28.14 -21.69
C VAL A 118 4.19 26.79 -21.18
N ALA A 119 3.39 25.75 -21.37
CA ALA A 119 3.74 24.35 -21.08
C ALA A 119 4.23 23.67 -22.37
N LYS A 120 5.50 23.28 -22.40
CA LYS A 120 6.18 22.70 -23.57
C LYS A 120 6.66 21.29 -23.29
N GLY A 121 6.55 20.39 -24.27
CA GLY A 121 7.06 19.02 -24.16
C GLY A 121 7.44 18.43 -25.51
N GLY A 122 8.29 17.41 -25.52
CA GLY A 122 8.74 16.74 -26.75
C GLY A 122 7.63 16.04 -27.54
N ARG A 123 6.54 15.71 -26.85
CA ARG A 123 5.39 14.97 -27.35
C ARG A 123 4.17 15.22 -26.46
N TYR A 124 3.02 14.69 -26.85
CA TYR A 124 1.74 14.86 -26.15
C TYR A 124 1.84 14.57 -24.64
N GLU A 125 2.42 13.43 -24.25
CA GLU A 125 2.51 13.01 -22.84
C GLU A 125 3.37 13.97 -22.02
N SER A 126 4.45 14.50 -22.59
CA SER A 126 5.29 15.51 -21.94
C SER A 126 4.56 16.84 -21.75
N VAL A 127 3.73 17.25 -22.72
CA VAL A 127 2.88 18.45 -22.57
C VAL A 127 1.80 18.21 -21.51
N ALA A 128 1.22 17.01 -21.45
CA ALA A 128 0.27 16.64 -20.41
C ALA A 128 0.90 16.69 -19.01
N MET A 129 2.15 16.23 -18.85
CA MET A 129 2.90 16.37 -17.59
C MET A 129 3.22 17.83 -17.24
N ALA A 130 3.56 18.65 -18.23
CA ALA A 130 3.80 20.09 -18.04
C ALA A 130 2.53 20.84 -17.61
N SER A 131 1.35 20.46 -18.15
CA SER A 131 0.07 21.06 -17.75
C SER A 131 -0.25 20.79 -16.29
N VAL A 132 0.03 19.59 -15.79
CA VAL A 132 -0.16 19.24 -14.37
C VAL A 132 0.71 20.12 -13.47
N THR A 133 1.96 20.40 -13.86
CA THR A 133 2.82 21.34 -13.11
C THR A 133 2.28 22.78 -13.13
N LEU A 134 1.69 23.21 -14.25
CA LEU A 134 0.99 24.50 -14.34
C LEU A 134 -0.24 24.52 -13.42
N GLU A 135 -1.07 23.47 -13.44
CA GLU A 135 -2.27 23.34 -12.61
C GLU A 135 -1.92 23.38 -11.11
N GLN A 136 -0.85 22.69 -10.69
CA GLN A 136 -0.36 22.71 -9.31
C GLN A 136 0.24 24.05 -8.88
N ALA A 137 0.64 24.90 -9.84
CA ALA A 137 1.11 26.25 -9.56
C ALA A 137 -0.05 27.27 -9.41
N LEU A 138 -1.28 26.91 -9.82
CA LEU A 138 -2.44 27.80 -9.71
C LEU A 138 -2.79 28.07 -8.24
N GLN A 139 -3.02 29.35 -7.95
CA GLN A 139 -3.46 29.84 -6.65
C GLN A 139 -4.79 30.57 -6.84
N PRO A 140 -5.95 29.90 -6.60
CA PRO A 140 -7.25 30.54 -6.67
C PRO A 140 -7.40 31.56 -5.53
N GLN A 141 -7.66 32.83 -5.86
CA GLN A 141 -7.87 33.90 -4.88
C GLN A 141 -8.79 34.99 -5.43
N ASP A 142 -9.78 35.44 -4.65
CA ASP A 142 -10.66 36.57 -5.00
C ASP A 142 -11.32 36.47 -6.40
N ARG A 143 -11.79 35.27 -6.77
CA ARG A 143 -12.36 34.97 -8.11
C ARG A 143 -11.40 35.24 -9.27
N LYS A 144 -10.09 35.19 -9.00
CA LYS A 144 -9.00 35.23 -9.97
C LYS A 144 -8.10 34.02 -9.76
N LEU A 145 -7.37 33.68 -10.81
CA LEU A 145 -6.38 32.62 -10.79
C LEU A 145 -5.00 33.27 -10.87
N ARG A 146 -4.22 33.16 -9.80
CA ARG A 146 -2.85 33.69 -9.73
C ARG A 146 -1.86 32.58 -10.02
N LEU A 147 -0.84 32.90 -10.82
CA LEU A 147 0.27 32.01 -11.12
C LEU A 147 1.57 32.73 -10.73
N PRO A 148 2.40 32.14 -9.85
CA PRO A 148 3.72 32.70 -9.56
C PRO A 148 4.59 32.66 -10.82
N LEU A 149 5.46 33.67 -10.99
CA LEU A 149 6.40 33.66 -12.12
C LEU A 149 7.48 32.60 -11.89
N ILE A 150 7.44 31.53 -12.67
CA ILE A 150 8.32 30.37 -12.53
C ILE A 150 8.85 29.90 -13.88
N ASN A 151 10.08 29.41 -13.90
CA ASN A 151 10.64 28.64 -15.01
C ASN A 151 11.03 27.25 -14.49
N VAL A 152 10.46 26.22 -15.10
CA VAL A 152 10.70 24.82 -14.78
C VAL A 152 11.33 24.12 -15.97
N SER A 153 12.33 23.29 -15.71
CA SER A 153 12.90 22.35 -16.68
C SER A 153 13.01 21.00 -16.00
N ASP A 154 12.37 19.99 -16.57
CA ASP A 154 12.08 18.78 -15.81
C ASP A 154 11.99 17.52 -16.68
N GLN A 155 12.25 16.38 -16.03
CA GLN A 155 12.14 15.03 -16.60
C GLN A 155 12.20 14.00 -15.46
N PRO A 156 11.53 12.86 -15.57
CA PRO A 156 11.59 11.81 -14.56
C PRO A 156 12.97 11.13 -14.49
N ASP A 157 13.23 10.40 -13.40
CA ASP A 157 14.42 9.53 -13.26
C ASP A 157 14.17 8.12 -13.80
N TYR A 158 12.91 7.65 -13.78
CA TYR A 158 12.52 6.31 -14.26
C TYR A 158 11.48 6.41 -15.37
N ARG A 159 11.62 5.58 -16.42
CA ARG A 159 10.74 5.59 -17.60
C ARG A 159 9.35 5.04 -17.34
N MET A 160 9.19 4.12 -16.39
CA MET A 160 7.91 3.54 -16.02
C MET A 160 7.66 3.84 -14.55
N ARG A 161 6.51 4.45 -14.28
CA ARG A 161 6.07 4.86 -12.94
C ARG A 161 4.65 4.34 -12.80
N ALA A 162 4.54 3.08 -12.38
CA ALA A 162 3.31 2.32 -12.52
C ALA A 162 2.57 2.16 -11.18
N ILE A 163 1.25 2.19 -11.24
CA ILE A 163 0.41 1.65 -10.17
C ILE A 163 -0.45 0.54 -10.76
N GLN A 164 -0.75 -0.48 -9.97
CA GLN A 164 -1.63 -1.57 -10.37
C GLN A 164 -2.96 -1.45 -9.63
N MET A 165 -4.05 -1.65 -10.37
CA MET A 165 -5.39 -1.87 -9.84
C MET A 165 -5.83 -3.31 -10.09
N CYS A 166 -6.14 -4.04 -9.02
CA CYS A 166 -6.70 -5.39 -9.10
C CYS A 166 -8.21 -5.36 -9.35
N ILE A 167 -8.60 -5.71 -10.58
CA ILE A 167 -10.01 -5.85 -11.01
C ILE A 167 -10.41 -7.32 -11.20
N LYS A 168 -9.50 -8.26 -10.89
CA LYS A 168 -9.72 -9.73 -10.88
C LYS A 168 -10.68 -10.15 -9.78
N HIS A 169 -10.33 -9.85 -8.53
CA HIS A 169 -10.99 -10.40 -7.34
C HIS A 169 -12.29 -9.67 -7.02
N GLN A 170 -12.38 -8.39 -7.38
CA GLN A 170 -13.62 -7.63 -7.37
C GLN A 170 -13.67 -6.75 -8.60
N ILE A 171 -14.77 -6.81 -9.36
CA ILE A 171 -14.96 -5.88 -10.46
C ILE A 171 -15.06 -4.45 -9.93
N HIS A 172 -14.47 -3.51 -10.67
CA HIS A 172 -14.56 -2.07 -10.42
C HIS A 172 -15.31 -1.41 -11.57
N SER A 173 -16.16 -0.43 -11.27
CA SER A 173 -16.81 0.35 -12.32
C SER A 173 -15.78 1.05 -13.22
N ILE A 174 -16.13 1.30 -14.49
CA ILE A 174 -15.28 2.10 -15.39
C ILE A 174 -14.98 3.49 -14.78
N SER A 175 -15.96 4.06 -14.07
CA SER A 175 -15.80 5.31 -13.31
C SER A 175 -14.66 5.22 -12.29
N LYS A 176 -14.57 4.11 -11.53
CA LYS A 176 -13.48 3.88 -10.58
C LYS A 176 -12.11 3.76 -11.26
N ILE A 177 -12.03 3.05 -12.39
CA ILE A 177 -10.75 2.91 -13.11
C ILE A 177 -10.30 4.27 -13.67
N LYS A 178 -11.24 5.11 -14.14
CA LYS A 178 -10.97 6.50 -14.53
C LYS A 178 -10.43 7.36 -13.37
N GLN A 179 -10.91 7.16 -12.13
CA GLN A 179 -10.31 7.80 -10.96
C GLN A 179 -8.83 7.41 -10.77
N GLY A 180 -8.47 6.14 -11.05
CA GLY A 180 -7.08 5.69 -11.07
C GLY A 180 -6.24 6.38 -12.15
N VAL A 181 -6.82 6.63 -13.33
CA VAL A 181 -6.18 7.42 -14.40
C VAL A 181 -5.97 8.88 -13.96
N ASP A 182 -6.96 9.51 -13.32
CA ASP A 182 -6.83 10.88 -12.84
C ASP A 182 -5.76 11.01 -11.74
N LEU A 183 -5.68 10.01 -10.84
CA LEU A 183 -4.58 9.91 -9.87
C LEU A 183 -3.22 9.82 -10.59
N CYS A 184 -3.13 8.98 -11.62
CA CYS A 184 -1.92 8.83 -12.40
C CYS A 184 -1.48 10.16 -13.05
N ARG A 185 -2.42 10.88 -13.66
CA ARG A 185 -2.20 12.20 -14.24
C ARG A 185 -1.67 13.19 -13.20
N GLN A 186 -2.38 13.35 -12.08
CA GLN A 186 -2.05 14.36 -11.07
C GLN A 186 -0.69 14.15 -10.40
N PHE A 187 -0.21 12.90 -10.33
CA PHE A 187 1.11 12.56 -9.80
C PHE A 187 2.15 12.19 -10.87
N LYS A 188 1.83 12.37 -12.16
CA LYS A 188 2.70 12.04 -13.30
C LYS A 188 3.19 10.58 -13.31
N LEU A 189 2.37 9.67 -12.78
CA LEU A 189 2.52 8.22 -12.95
C LEU A 189 2.01 7.90 -14.36
N ASN A 190 2.85 7.32 -15.21
CA ASN A 190 2.51 7.19 -16.63
C ASN A 190 1.82 5.88 -16.99
N THR A 191 1.75 4.92 -16.07
CA THR A 191 1.18 3.59 -16.34
C THR A 191 0.20 3.18 -15.26
N LEU A 192 -1.02 2.84 -15.67
CA LEU A 192 -2.01 2.15 -14.85
C LEU A 192 -2.07 0.70 -15.31
N ALA A 193 -1.48 -0.20 -14.52
CA ALA A 193 -1.56 -1.63 -14.75
C ALA A 193 -2.91 -2.16 -14.25
N LEU A 194 -3.62 -2.93 -15.07
CA LEU A 194 -4.87 -3.58 -14.68
C LEU A 194 -4.59 -5.06 -14.47
N HIS A 195 -4.61 -5.49 -13.22
CA HIS A 195 -4.62 -6.91 -12.90
C HIS A 195 -6.05 -7.43 -13.09
N ALA A 196 -6.37 -7.80 -14.33
CA ALA A 196 -7.63 -8.40 -14.71
C ALA A 196 -7.49 -9.92 -14.71
N SER A 197 -8.51 -10.64 -14.24
CA SER A 197 -8.50 -12.09 -14.39
C SER A 197 -8.79 -12.44 -15.84
N ASN A 198 -8.34 -13.63 -16.18
CA ASN A 198 -8.66 -14.30 -17.41
C ASN A 198 -10.15 -14.23 -17.74
N TYR A 199 -11.08 -14.51 -16.81
CA TYR A 199 -12.51 -14.56 -17.13
C TYR A 199 -13.11 -13.23 -17.59
N GLN A 200 -12.75 -12.09 -16.97
CA GLN A 200 -13.23 -10.77 -17.39
C GLN A 200 -12.72 -10.42 -18.79
N MET A 201 -11.46 -10.77 -19.09
CA MET A 201 -10.85 -10.52 -20.40
C MET A 201 -11.36 -11.48 -21.49
N LEU A 202 -11.52 -12.76 -21.16
CA LEU A 202 -12.10 -13.79 -22.03
C LEU A 202 -13.54 -13.48 -22.42
N TRP A 203 -14.33 -13.05 -21.43
CA TRP A 203 -15.69 -12.62 -21.68
C TRP A 203 -15.73 -11.46 -22.67
N MET A 204 -14.86 -10.47 -22.48
CA MET A 204 -14.78 -9.32 -23.37
C MET A 204 -14.33 -9.72 -24.78
N LEU A 205 -13.44 -10.70 -24.95
CA LEU A 205 -12.71 -10.96 -26.22
C LEU A 205 -13.22 -12.16 -27.02
N CYS A 206 -13.95 -13.09 -26.42
CA CYS A 206 -14.38 -14.34 -27.08
C CYS A 206 -15.89 -14.35 -27.38
N PRO A 207 -16.32 -14.31 -28.65
CA PRO A 207 -17.74 -14.28 -29.03
C PRO A 207 -18.62 -15.38 -28.41
N PRO A 208 -18.19 -16.66 -28.31
CA PRO A 208 -19.02 -17.71 -27.71
C PRO A 208 -19.35 -17.48 -26.23
N PHE A 209 -18.47 -16.81 -25.49
CA PHE A 209 -18.72 -16.39 -24.11
C PHE A 209 -19.65 -15.17 -24.07
N ARG A 210 -19.49 -14.20 -24.98
CA ARG A 210 -20.41 -13.04 -25.11
C ARG A 210 -21.86 -13.48 -25.38
N GLU A 211 -22.04 -14.52 -26.17
CA GLU A 211 -23.35 -15.02 -26.62
C GLU A 211 -24.03 -15.96 -25.60
N ASN A 212 -23.28 -16.51 -24.63
CA ASN A 212 -23.81 -17.44 -23.64
C ASN A 212 -23.28 -17.14 -22.22
N PRO A 213 -23.99 -16.31 -21.45
CA PRO A 213 -23.62 -16.01 -20.08
C PRO A 213 -23.61 -17.20 -19.15
N LEU A 214 -22.51 -17.34 -18.40
CA LEU A 214 -22.51 -18.15 -17.19
C LEU A 214 -23.66 -17.66 -16.29
N PRO A 215 -24.37 -18.58 -15.59
CA PRO A 215 -25.36 -18.19 -14.60
C PRO A 215 -24.75 -17.19 -13.62
N LYS A 216 -25.47 -16.10 -13.31
CA LYS A 216 -25.11 -15.17 -12.21
C LYS A 216 -24.98 -15.99 -10.93
N GLY A 217 -23.76 -16.38 -10.54
CA GLY A 217 -23.59 -17.34 -9.45
C GLY A 217 -22.24 -18.00 -9.29
N ASN A 218 -21.13 -17.38 -9.73
CA ASN A 218 -19.86 -17.61 -9.03
C ASN A 218 -19.80 -16.63 -7.84
N SER A 219 -19.02 -16.95 -6.82
CA SER A 219 -18.86 -16.21 -5.56
C SER A 219 -18.61 -14.70 -5.68
N ASP A 220 -18.30 -14.20 -6.87
CA ASP A 220 -18.01 -12.79 -7.16
C ASP A 220 -18.99 -12.16 -8.16
N GLY A 221 -20.26 -12.60 -8.18
CA GLY A 221 -21.24 -12.17 -9.18
C GLY A 221 -21.11 -10.69 -9.54
N GLY A 222 -21.00 -10.35 -10.81
CA GLY A 222 -20.83 -8.98 -11.23
C GLY A 222 -20.60 -8.92 -12.72
N ASP A 223 -21.00 -7.80 -13.32
CA ASP A 223 -21.01 -7.52 -14.74
C ASP A 223 -19.62 -7.69 -15.40
N THR A 224 -19.57 -7.63 -16.72
CA THR A 224 -18.33 -7.78 -17.50
C THR A 224 -18.09 -6.50 -18.29
N TYR A 225 -16.83 -6.18 -18.60
CA TYR A 225 -16.53 -5.03 -19.44
C TYR A 225 -16.79 -5.33 -20.92
N SER A 226 -17.46 -4.42 -21.61
CA SER A 226 -17.54 -4.42 -23.07
C SER A 226 -16.23 -3.92 -23.71
N LEU A 227 -16.01 -4.29 -24.97
CA LEU A 227 -14.89 -3.76 -25.75
C LEU A 227 -14.96 -2.25 -25.92
N GLU A 228 -16.16 -1.69 -26.04
CA GLU A 228 -16.36 -0.26 -26.18
C GLU A 228 -15.95 0.47 -24.89
N GLU A 229 -16.37 -0.02 -23.73
CA GLU A 229 -15.96 0.55 -22.44
C GLU A 229 -14.44 0.53 -22.24
N MET A 230 -13.76 -0.54 -22.68
CA MET A 230 -12.31 -0.62 -22.58
C MET A 230 -11.58 0.28 -23.59
N ARG A 231 -12.10 0.41 -24.82
CA ARG A 231 -11.57 1.38 -25.79
C ARG A 231 -11.74 2.81 -25.28
N ASP A 232 -12.90 3.12 -24.73
CA ASP A 232 -13.20 4.41 -24.11
C ASP A 232 -12.30 4.69 -22.90
N LEU A 233 -12.01 3.66 -22.09
CA LEU A 233 -11.08 3.77 -20.97
C LEU A 233 -9.64 4.03 -21.44
N VAL A 234 -9.16 3.28 -22.44
CA VAL A 234 -7.83 3.47 -23.02
C VAL A 234 -7.69 4.86 -23.64
N GLU A 235 -8.70 5.32 -24.37
CA GLU A 235 -8.71 6.68 -24.94
C GLU A 235 -8.76 7.75 -23.86
N TYR A 236 -9.57 7.56 -22.82
CA TYR A 236 -9.63 8.48 -21.66
C TYR A 236 -8.26 8.62 -20.98
N ALA A 237 -7.53 7.52 -20.83
CA ALA A 237 -6.17 7.51 -20.29
C ALA A 237 -5.17 8.19 -21.24
N ARG A 238 -5.22 7.86 -22.54
CA ARG A 238 -4.36 8.47 -23.57
C ARG A 238 -4.46 9.99 -23.57
N GLN A 239 -5.68 10.52 -23.53
CA GLN A 239 -5.94 11.95 -23.52
C GLN A 239 -5.35 12.65 -22.28
N ARG A 240 -5.10 11.91 -21.20
CA ARG A 240 -4.51 12.40 -19.94
C ARG A 240 -3.01 12.14 -19.83
N GLY A 241 -2.40 11.54 -20.85
CA GLY A 241 -0.98 11.17 -20.86
C GLY A 241 -0.66 9.90 -20.05
N VAL A 242 -1.66 9.04 -19.81
CA VAL A 242 -1.53 7.80 -19.05
C VAL A 242 -1.75 6.61 -19.98
N VAL A 243 -0.94 5.56 -19.78
CA VAL A 243 -1.04 4.29 -20.51
C VAL A 243 -1.75 3.25 -19.64
N ILE A 244 -2.67 2.50 -20.23
CA ILE A 244 -3.28 1.33 -19.59
C ILE A 244 -2.50 0.09 -20.01
N MET A 245 -1.91 -0.62 -19.06
CA MET A 245 -1.22 -1.89 -19.30
C MET A 245 -2.10 -3.06 -18.80
N PRO A 246 -2.65 -3.89 -19.70
CA PRO A 246 -3.47 -5.02 -19.28
C PRO A 246 -2.59 -6.19 -18.86
N GLU A 247 -3.00 -6.84 -17.77
CA GLU A 247 -2.68 -8.22 -17.49
C GLU A 247 -3.88 -9.10 -17.87
N TRP A 248 -3.62 -10.17 -18.62
CA TRP A 248 -4.68 -11.03 -19.16
C TRP A 248 -4.35 -12.53 -19.04
N GLY A 249 -3.44 -12.84 -18.12
CA GLY A 249 -2.45 -13.90 -18.22
C GLY A 249 -2.89 -15.29 -18.69
N PRO A 250 -2.69 -15.65 -19.97
CA PRO A 250 -2.63 -17.03 -20.47
C PRO A 250 -1.66 -17.91 -19.67
N ALA A 251 -0.69 -17.28 -19.00
CA ALA A 251 0.28 -17.95 -18.16
C ALA A 251 -0.29 -18.27 -16.75
N ASP A 252 -1.19 -17.47 -16.18
CA ASP A 252 -1.86 -17.81 -14.91
C ASP A 252 -2.72 -19.08 -15.02
N PHE A 253 -3.10 -19.46 -16.25
CA PHE A 253 -3.72 -20.76 -16.51
C PHE A 253 -2.75 -21.95 -16.36
N ALA A 254 -1.45 -21.77 -16.17
CA ALA A 254 -0.50 -22.89 -16.06
C ALA A 254 -0.50 -23.59 -14.70
N MET A 255 -1.41 -23.20 -13.80
CA MET A 255 -2.01 -24.13 -12.85
C MET A 255 -3.02 -25.01 -13.62
N PRO A 256 -2.79 -26.31 -13.84
CA PRO A 256 -3.73 -27.20 -14.51
C PRO A 256 -5.15 -27.08 -13.97
N GLY A 257 -5.35 -26.79 -12.68
CA GLY A 257 -6.69 -26.51 -12.14
C GLY A 257 -7.44 -25.35 -12.81
N GLU A 258 -6.79 -24.23 -13.10
CA GLU A 258 -7.41 -23.04 -13.72
C GLU A 258 -7.51 -23.18 -15.25
N MET A 259 -6.51 -23.78 -15.89
CA MET A 259 -6.55 -24.18 -17.30
C MET A 259 -7.71 -25.11 -17.61
N MET A 260 -7.86 -26.14 -16.75
CA MET A 260 -8.89 -27.14 -16.89
C MET A 260 -10.26 -26.49 -16.70
N GLN A 261 -10.42 -25.57 -15.75
CA GLN A 261 -11.66 -24.81 -15.62
C GLN A 261 -12.00 -23.99 -16.86
N TRP A 262 -11.00 -23.39 -17.52
CA TRP A 262 -11.19 -22.70 -18.80
C TRP A 262 -11.72 -23.65 -19.88
N PHE A 263 -11.06 -24.79 -20.07
CA PHE A 263 -11.45 -25.79 -21.07
C PHE A 263 -12.78 -26.47 -20.73
N TYR A 264 -13.04 -26.80 -19.47
CA TYR A 264 -14.30 -27.37 -19.02
C TYR A 264 -15.47 -26.44 -19.30
N LYS A 265 -15.29 -25.13 -19.13
CA LYS A 265 -16.31 -24.12 -19.47
C LYS A 265 -16.38 -23.85 -20.96
N ALA A 266 -15.25 -23.78 -21.67
CA ALA A 266 -15.20 -23.58 -23.12
C ALA A 266 -15.88 -24.74 -23.89
N ARG A 267 -15.85 -25.98 -23.39
CA ARG A 267 -16.64 -27.11 -23.95
C ARG A 267 -18.14 -26.85 -24.00
N GLN A 268 -18.65 -25.95 -23.16
CA GLN A 268 -20.07 -25.60 -23.14
C GLN A 268 -20.44 -24.65 -24.30
N PHE A 269 -19.46 -24.08 -25.00
CA PHE A 269 -19.65 -23.05 -26.02
C PHE A 269 -18.86 -23.34 -27.32
N GLY A 270 -19.56 -23.40 -28.46
CA GLY A 270 -18.93 -23.53 -29.79
C GLY A 270 -18.29 -24.89 -30.14
N ASP A 271 -17.34 -24.88 -31.08
CA ASP A 271 -16.66 -26.04 -31.71
C ASP A 271 -15.61 -26.74 -30.81
N TYR A 272 -15.53 -26.39 -29.53
CA TYR A 272 -14.58 -26.95 -28.55
C TYR A 272 -15.15 -28.14 -27.75
N LYS A 273 -16.32 -28.65 -28.15
CA LYS A 273 -17.05 -29.76 -27.50
C LYS A 273 -16.29 -31.11 -27.50
N SER A 274 -15.32 -31.30 -28.39
CA SER A 274 -14.66 -32.60 -28.61
C SER A 274 -13.37 -32.83 -27.82
N PHE A 275 -12.83 -31.82 -27.13
CA PHE A 275 -11.59 -31.95 -26.35
C PHE A 275 -11.82 -32.90 -25.14
N ASP A 276 -10.91 -33.82 -24.82
CA ASP A 276 -10.93 -34.66 -23.60
C ASP A 276 -9.66 -34.41 -22.76
N PRO A 277 -9.76 -33.74 -21.60
CA PRO A 277 -8.57 -33.23 -20.95
C PRO A 277 -7.84 -34.31 -20.14
N ALA A 278 -8.43 -35.50 -20.03
CA ALA A 278 -7.84 -36.69 -19.45
C ALA A 278 -7.00 -37.46 -20.48
N LYS A 279 -7.04 -37.07 -21.77
CA LYS A 279 -6.39 -37.79 -22.88
C LYS A 279 -5.59 -36.91 -23.83
N GLU A 280 -5.83 -35.60 -23.84
CA GLU A 280 -5.19 -34.64 -24.76
C GLU A 280 -4.37 -33.60 -23.99
N THR A 281 -3.14 -33.35 -24.44
CA THR A 281 -2.29 -32.25 -23.95
C THR A 281 -2.82 -30.94 -24.49
N LEU A 282 -2.92 -29.93 -23.63
CA LEU A 282 -3.36 -28.62 -24.10
C LEU A 282 -2.34 -27.99 -25.07
N LEU A 283 -1.07 -28.13 -24.73
CA LEU A 283 0.01 -27.41 -25.40
C LEU A 283 0.24 -27.88 -26.85
N ASP A 284 -0.22 -29.08 -27.21
CA ASP A 284 -0.20 -29.61 -28.58
C ASP A 284 -1.44 -29.28 -29.40
N ASN A 285 -2.46 -28.65 -28.80
CA ASN A 285 -3.72 -28.39 -29.50
C ASN A 285 -3.63 -27.11 -30.37
N PRO A 286 -3.70 -27.21 -31.72
CA PRO A 286 -3.59 -26.03 -32.59
C PRO A 286 -4.71 -25.00 -32.36
N LYS A 287 -5.93 -25.47 -32.05
CA LYS A 287 -7.08 -24.59 -31.82
C LYS A 287 -6.90 -23.72 -30.57
N PHE A 288 -6.17 -24.21 -29.56
CA PHE A 288 -5.83 -23.41 -28.39
C PHE A 288 -4.94 -22.22 -28.80
N TRP A 289 -3.89 -22.48 -29.57
CA TRP A 289 -2.96 -21.45 -30.02
C TRP A 289 -3.59 -20.45 -31.00
N GLU A 290 -4.52 -20.88 -31.84
CA GLU A 290 -5.32 -19.98 -32.69
C GLU A 290 -6.16 -19.00 -31.84
N ALA A 291 -6.79 -19.49 -30.75
CA ALA A 291 -7.54 -18.65 -29.84
C ALA A 291 -6.64 -17.66 -29.07
N ILE A 292 -5.47 -18.10 -28.59
CA ILE A 292 -4.50 -17.24 -27.91
C ILE A 292 -3.96 -16.16 -28.86
N ASP A 293 -3.68 -16.50 -30.12
CA ASP A 293 -3.24 -15.54 -31.15
C ASP A 293 -4.30 -14.48 -31.43
N ASP A 294 -5.57 -14.88 -31.61
CA ASP A 294 -6.66 -13.94 -31.85
C ASP A 294 -6.94 -13.03 -30.63
N MET A 295 -6.86 -13.59 -29.41
CA MET A 295 -6.98 -12.80 -28.19
C MET A 295 -5.86 -11.77 -28.07
N SER A 296 -4.60 -12.17 -28.30
CA SER A 296 -3.46 -11.26 -28.28
C SER A 296 -3.62 -10.13 -29.32
N ARG A 297 -4.10 -10.44 -30.53
CA ARG A 297 -4.45 -9.45 -31.55
C ARG A 297 -5.50 -8.45 -31.05
N GLN A 298 -6.64 -8.93 -30.53
CA GLN A 298 -7.71 -8.07 -30.04
C GLN A 298 -7.26 -7.20 -28.86
N LEU A 299 -6.43 -7.75 -27.96
CA LEU A 299 -5.81 -6.99 -26.86
C LEU A 299 -4.86 -5.91 -27.37
N ALA A 300 -4.02 -6.23 -28.35
CA ALA A 300 -3.11 -5.27 -28.96
C ALA A 300 -3.88 -4.11 -29.62
N GLU A 301 -5.04 -4.38 -30.22
CA GLU A 301 -5.95 -3.40 -30.81
C GLU A 301 -6.62 -2.50 -29.75
N VAL A 302 -7.18 -3.09 -28.68
CA VAL A 302 -7.86 -2.34 -27.60
C VAL A 302 -6.86 -1.52 -26.80
N PHE A 303 -5.79 -2.15 -26.32
CA PHE A 303 -4.73 -1.53 -25.54
C PHE A 303 -3.62 -1.04 -26.47
N SER A 304 -4.01 -0.22 -27.44
CA SER A 304 -3.13 0.29 -28.50
C SER A 304 -2.01 1.19 -27.98
N THR A 305 -2.22 1.87 -26.85
CA THR A 305 -1.30 2.88 -26.29
C THR A 305 -0.14 2.30 -25.50
N THR A 306 -0.25 1.08 -24.98
CA THR A 306 0.83 0.39 -24.28
C THR A 306 1.76 -0.33 -25.26
N GLU A 307 3.06 -0.35 -24.97
CA GLU A 307 4.01 -1.21 -25.68
C GLU A 307 3.90 -2.67 -25.21
N TYR A 308 3.28 -2.91 -24.05
CA TYR A 308 3.36 -4.16 -23.32
C TYR A 308 2.01 -4.84 -23.13
N LEU A 309 2.01 -6.16 -23.24
CA LEU A 309 0.97 -7.04 -22.70
C LEU A 309 1.58 -7.87 -21.57
N HIS A 310 0.98 -7.80 -20.37
CA HIS A 310 1.41 -8.61 -19.24
C HIS A 310 0.71 -9.97 -19.29
N VAL A 311 1.47 -11.06 -19.28
CA VAL A 311 0.94 -12.42 -19.45
C VAL A 311 0.76 -13.17 -18.14
N GLY A 312 0.87 -12.51 -17.00
CA GLY A 312 0.74 -13.11 -15.66
C GLY A 312 2.07 -13.72 -15.24
N ALA A 313 2.05 -14.95 -14.74
CA ALA A 313 3.21 -15.82 -14.50
C ALA A 313 3.75 -15.93 -13.07
N LEU A 314 2.89 -15.72 -12.06
CA LEU A 314 3.33 -15.56 -10.68
C LEU A 314 4.08 -16.77 -10.10
N ASP A 315 3.59 -18.01 -10.32
CA ASP A 315 4.06 -19.23 -9.65
C ASP A 315 4.37 -20.40 -10.61
N GLY A 316 4.96 -20.10 -11.78
CA GLY A 316 5.14 -21.06 -12.86
C GLY A 316 6.01 -22.30 -12.56
N GLU A 317 6.79 -22.29 -11.49
CA GLU A 317 7.63 -23.44 -11.09
C GLU A 317 6.93 -24.45 -10.17
N THR A 318 5.71 -24.19 -9.69
CA THR A 318 5.06 -24.97 -8.62
C THR A 318 4.49 -26.36 -9.02
N GLY A 319 4.99 -26.95 -10.10
CA GLY A 319 5.08 -28.42 -10.23
C GLY A 319 3.82 -29.20 -10.64
N HIS A 320 2.94 -28.65 -11.48
CA HIS A 320 1.69 -29.34 -11.83
C HIS A 320 1.71 -30.07 -13.19
N TRP A 321 2.79 -29.97 -13.96
CA TRP A 321 2.91 -30.58 -15.31
C TRP A 321 3.52 -31.99 -15.29
N ASP A 322 3.81 -32.52 -14.11
CA ASP A 322 4.46 -33.83 -13.95
C ASP A 322 3.48 -35.02 -14.11
N THR A 323 2.25 -34.78 -14.58
CA THR A 323 1.22 -35.82 -14.81
C THR A 323 1.27 -36.43 -16.23
N ALA A 324 0.66 -37.62 -16.38
CA ALA A 324 0.87 -38.51 -17.52
C ALA A 324 0.57 -37.99 -18.96
N PRO A 325 -0.39 -37.08 -19.25
CA PRO A 325 -0.61 -36.63 -20.63
C PRO A 325 0.53 -35.75 -21.15
N ASP A 326 1.15 -34.91 -20.31
CA ASP A 326 2.13 -33.91 -20.75
C ASP A 326 3.55 -34.46 -20.95
N HIS A 327 3.84 -35.68 -20.50
CA HIS A 327 5.16 -36.32 -20.68
C HIS A 327 5.54 -36.50 -22.15
N ALA A 328 4.57 -36.77 -23.03
CA ALA A 328 4.80 -36.90 -24.46
C ALA A 328 5.24 -35.56 -25.08
N PHE A 329 4.55 -34.48 -24.73
CA PHE A 329 4.88 -33.11 -25.15
C PHE A 329 6.27 -32.70 -24.65
N MET A 330 6.54 -32.91 -23.37
CA MET A 330 7.84 -32.59 -22.75
C MET A 330 8.98 -33.32 -23.43
N LYS A 331 8.81 -34.62 -23.71
CA LYS A 331 9.83 -35.42 -24.42
C LYS A 331 10.03 -34.95 -25.86
N ALA A 332 8.96 -34.59 -26.56
CA ALA A 332 9.04 -34.07 -27.93
C ALA A 332 9.77 -32.73 -28.03
N ASN A 333 9.77 -31.94 -26.94
CA ASN A 333 10.34 -30.58 -26.90
C ASN A 333 11.61 -30.48 -26.02
N ASP A 334 12.19 -31.59 -25.56
CA ASP A 334 13.37 -31.63 -24.67
C ASP A 334 13.21 -30.78 -23.39
N LEU A 335 12.05 -30.89 -22.75
CA LEU A 335 11.70 -30.18 -21.51
C LEU A 335 11.88 -31.11 -20.31
N ARG A 336 12.64 -30.69 -19.30
CA ARG A 336 13.09 -31.55 -18.19
C ARG A 336 12.16 -31.52 -16.98
N GLY A 337 11.25 -30.57 -16.93
CA GLY A 337 10.32 -30.39 -15.82
C GLY A 337 9.36 -29.23 -16.03
N SER A 338 8.51 -29.00 -15.05
CA SER A 338 7.48 -27.94 -15.05
C SER A 338 8.05 -26.55 -15.34
N GLY A 339 9.22 -26.19 -14.80
CA GLY A 339 9.87 -24.91 -15.07
C GLY A 339 10.25 -24.70 -16.54
N ASP A 340 10.70 -25.75 -17.23
CA ASP A 340 11.05 -25.68 -18.66
C ASP A 340 9.79 -25.54 -19.54
N VAL A 341 8.72 -26.29 -19.21
CA VAL A 341 7.40 -26.14 -19.85
C VAL A 341 6.91 -24.71 -19.74
N TRP A 342 7.10 -24.13 -18.57
CA TRP A 342 6.70 -22.78 -18.31
C TRP A 342 7.50 -21.74 -19.10
N ALA A 343 8.83 -21.84 -19.10
CA ALA A 343 9.67 -20.96 -19.88
C ALA A 343 9.37 -21.09 -21.39
N TRP A 344 9.03 -22.30 -21.87
CA TRP A 344 8.61 -22.56 -23.24
C TRP A 344 7.26 -21.86 -23.57
N LEU A 345 6.27 -21.94 -22.67
CA LEU A 345 4.99 -21.25 -22.81
C LEU A 345 5.19 -19.73 -22.89
N LEU A 346 5.99 -19.16 -21.98
CA LEU A 346 6.31 -17.73 -21.98
C LEU A 346 7.00 -17.29 -23.28
N LYS A 347 7.92 -18.11 -23.81
CA LYS A 347 8.55 -17.86 -25.12
C LYS A 347 7.53 -17.85 -26.25
N ARG A 348 6.57 -18.79 -26.24
CA ARG A 348 5.51 -18.84 -27.26
C ARG A 348 4.59 -17.63 -27.20
N LEU A 349 4.21 -17.21 -26.00
CA LEU A 349 3.43 -15.99 -25.78
C LEU A 349 4.18 -14.73 -26.21
N TYR A 350 5.50 -14.68 -25.98
CA TYR A 350 6.37 -13.64 -26.52
C TYR A 350 6.32 -13.57 -28.04
N GLU A 351 6.45 -14.70 -28.75
CA GLU A 351 6.38 -14.74 -30.21
C GLU A 351 5.03 -14.23 -30.74
N ILE A 352 3.93 -14.61 -30.08
CA ILE A 352 2.58 -14.18 -30.45
C ILE A 352 2.40 -12.67 -30.21
N ASN A 353 2.76 -12.16 -29.04
CA ASN A 353 2.64 -10.73 -28.75
C ASN A 353 3.51 -9.90 -29.71
N LYS A 354 4.72 -10.39 -30.04
CA LYS A 354 5.62 -9.74 -31.01
C LYS A 354 5.02 -9.70 -32.41
N LYS A 355 4.36 -10.76 -32.86
CA LYS A 355 3.63 -10.79 -34.13
C LYS A 355 2.57 -9.67 -34.20
N HIS A 356 1.96 -9.31 -33.07
CA HIS A 356 0.97 -8.24 -32.95
C HIS A 356 1.57 -6.88 -32.52
N GLY A 357 2.89 -6.71 -32.61
CA GLY A 357 3.58 -5.45 -32.35
C GLY A 357 3.69 -5.07 -30.86
N LYS A 358 3.56 -6.03 -29.95
CA LYS A 358 3.65 -5.83 -28.51
C LYS A 358 4.87 -6.54 -27.91
N GLU A 359 5.40 -5.95 -26.85
CA GLU A 359 6.37 -6.56 -25.95
C GLU A 359 5.66 -7.39 -24.88
N THR A 360 6.35 -8.38 -24.32
CA THR A 360 5.81 -9.23 -23.25
C THR A 360 6.37 -8.84 -21.91
N MET A 361 5.49 -8.66 -20.93
CA MET A 361 5.83 -8.65 -19.52
C MET A 361 5.28 -9.88 -18.81
N ALA A 362 5.96 -10.32 -17.75
CA ALA A 362 5.52 -11.42 -16.90
C ALA A 362 6.01 -11.20 -15.46
N PHE A 363 5.39 -11.84 -14.49
CA PHE A 363 6.02 -12.06 -13.20
C PHE A 363 7.27 -12.93 -13.37
N GLU A 364 8.21 -12.76 -12.46
CA GLU A 364 9.50 -13.44 -12.48
C GLU A 364 9.47 -14.97 -12.35
N GLY A 365 8.32 -15.63 -12.18
CA GLY A 365 8.10 -17.02 -11.76
C GLY A 365 8.67 -18.13 -12.65
N ILE A 366 9.89 -17.94 -13.15
CA ILE A 366 10.75 -18.79 -13.94
C ILE A 366 12.13 -18.82 -13.26
N SER A 367 12.79 -19.98 -13.22
CA SER A 367 14.20 -20.05 -12.83
C SER A 367 15.14 -19.58 -13.95
N ARG A 368 16.32 -19.14 -13.55
CA ARG A 368 17.42 -18.81 -14.46
C ARG A 368 17.80 -20.00 -15.37
N SER A 369 17.77 -21.23 -14.84
CA SER A 369 18.05 -22.45 -15.61
C SER A 369 16.98 -22.73 -16.66
N ALA A 370 15.70 -22.60 -16.32
CA ALA A 370 14.62 -22.81 -17.27
C ALA A 370 14.65 -21.78 -18.40
N ALA A 371 14.87 -20.50 -18.06
CA ALA A 371 15.03 -19.42 -19.03
C ALA A 371 16.20 -19.68 -20.01
N ALA A 372 17.31 -20.23 -19.49
CA ALA A 372 18.45 -20.61 -20.31
C ALA A 372 18.17 -21.84 -21.19
N GLN A 373 17.51 -22.88 -20.66
CA GLN A 373 17.18 -24.11 -21.39
C GLN A 373 16.35 -23.83 -22.64
N VAL A 374 15.35 -22.94 -22.55
CA VAL A 374 14.49 -22.62 -23.69
C VAL A 374 15.00 -21.46 -24.55
N ASN A 375 16.14 -20.87 -24.18
CA ASN A 375 16.69 -19.65 -24.76
C ASN A 375 15.63 -18.53 -24.83
N LEU A 376 15.17 -18.09 -23.66
CA LEU A 376 14.11 -17.08 -23.56
C LEU A 376 14.61 -15.70 -24.04
N PRO A 377 13.90 -15.03 -24.97
CA PRO A 377 14.31 -13.74 -25.54
C PRO A 377 14.51 -12.63 -24.50
N LYS A 378 15.59 -11.85 -24.65
CA LYS A 378 16.03 -10.80 -23.71
C LYS A 378 15.20 -9.50 -23.75
N ASP A 379 14.21 -9.45 -24.63
CA ASP A 379 13.24 -8.34 -24.72
C ASP A 379 12.09 -8.48 -23.73
N VAL A 380 11.84 -9.70 -23.22
CA VAL A 380 10.86 -9.95 -22.15
C VAL A 380 11.23 -9.14 -20.91
N ALA A 381 10.25 -8.48 -20.31
CA ALA A 381 10.43 -7.77 -19.06
C ALA A 381 9.77 -8.52 -17.89
N PHE A 382 10.40 -8.47 -16.72
CA PHE A 382 9.92 -9.15 -15.53
C PHE A 382 9.50 -8.21 -14.42
N PHE A 383 8.37 -8.50 -13.80
CA PHE A 383 8.02 -7.93 -12.50
C PHE A 383 8.83 -8.66 -11.44
N ALA A 384 9.83 -7.96 -10.89
CA ALA A 384 10.60 -8.39 -9.73
C ALA A 384 9.70 -8.29 -8.50
N TYR A 385 9.01 -9.38 -8.18
CA TYR A 385 8.00 -9.44 -7.13
C TYR A 385 8.52 -10.20 -5.90
N GLN A 386 8.87 -11.48 -6.07
CA GLN A 386 9.35 -12.37 -5.00
C GLN A 386 10.88 -12.40 -4.87
N THR A 387 11.59 -12.24 -5.98
CA THR A 387 13.04 -12.45 -6.17
C THR A 387 13.54 -13.85 -5.81
N TRP A 388 12.66 -14.86 -5.81
CA TRP A 388 12.96 -16.21 -5.33
C TRP A 388 13.48 -17.14 -6.44
N TYR A 389 12.77 -17.19 -7.56
CA TYR A 389 13.08 -18.14 -8.65
C TYR A 389 14.28 -17.66 -9.46
N TYR A 390 14.35 -16.35 -9.68
CA TYR A 390 15.39 -15.72 -10.47
C TYR A 390 15.68 -14.32 -9.91
N PRO A 391 16.76 -14.18 -9.12
CA PRO A 391 17.13 -12.91 -8.49
C PRO A 391 17.23 -11.77 -9.51
N SER A 392 16.64 -10.63 -9.17
CA SER A 392 16.41 -9.53 -10.13
C SER A 392 17.70 -8.84 -10.60
N ASP A 393 18.76 -8.85 -9.80
CA ASP A 393 20.10 -8.41 -10.20
C ASP A 393 20.70 -9.32 -11.28
N GLN A 394 20.53 -10.63 -11.14
CA GLN A 394 20.94 -11.61 -12.14
C GLN A 394 20.11 -11.49 -13.41
N MET A 395 18.79 -11.23 -13.32
CA MET A 395 17.95 -10.97 -14.48
C MET A 395 18.47 -9.78 -15.30
N LEU A 396 18.82 -8.67 -14.64
CA LEU A 396 19.42 -7.51 -15.29
C LEU A 396 20.77 -7.83 -15.89
N ALA A 397 21.64 -8.55 -15.17
CA ALA A 397 22.97 -8.95 -15.64
C ALA A 397 22.89 -9.87 -16.89
N ASP A 398 21.90 -10.75 -16.94
CA ASP A 398 21.63 -11.64 -18.07
C ASP A 398 20.89 -10.93 -19.22
N GLY A 399 20.66 -9.62 -19.08
CA GLY A 399 20.16 -8.75 -20.12
C GLY A 399 18.64 -8.69 -20.24
N TYR A 400 17.86 -9.12 -19.25
CA TYR A 400 16.41 -8.89 -19.25
C TYR A 400 16.07 -7.45 -18.81
N ARG A 401 14.84 -7.03 -19.07
CA ARG A 401 14.28 -5.80 -18.48
C ARG A 401 13.61 -6.14 -17.16
N VAL A 402 13.71 -5.28 -16.16
CA VAL A 402 13.11 -5.49 -14.84
C VAL A 402 12.25 -4.29 -14.47
N LEU A 403 11.03 -4.58 -14.05
CA LEU A 403 10.14 -3.66 -13.34
C LEU A 403 10.18 -4.02 -11.86
N ASN A 404 10.48 -3.06 -10.99
CA ASN A 404 10.54 -3.28 -9.55
C ASN A 404 9.12 -3.32 -8.97
N ALA A 405 8.60 -4.53 -8.75
CA ALA A 405 7.31 -4.77 -8.11
C ALA A 405 7.51 -5.31 -6.68
N ALA A 406 8.56 -4.85 -5.98
CA ALA A 406 8.95 -5.36 -4.67
C ALA A 406 7.78 -5.48 -3.69
N TRP A 407 7.74 -6.57 -2.94
CA TRP A 407 6.75 -6.74 -1.89
C TRP A 407 6.82 -5.60 -0.86
N ARG A 408 8.02 -5.23 -0.42
CA ARG A 408 8.25 -4.14 0.53
C ARG A 408 8.89 -2.93 -0.15
N PRO A 409 8.33 -1.71 -0.04
CA PRO A 409 7.03 -1.34 0.54
C PRO A 409 5.91 -1.23 -0.52
N LEU A 410 6.10 -1.77 -1.73
CA LEU A 410 5.20 -1.47 -2.86
C LEU A 410 3.92 -2.34 -2.89
N TYR A 411 3.80 -3.33 -2.01
CA TYR A 411 2.59 -4.14 -1.88
C TYR A 411 1.64 -3.54 -0.83
N THR A 412 0.66 -2.74 -1.26
CA THR A 412 -0.16 -1.93 -0.34
C THR A 412 -1.13 -2.74 0.52
N VAL A 413 -1.41 -4.00 0.14
CA VAL A 413 -2.14 -4.98 0.98
C VAL A 413 -1.27 -5.44 2.15
N GLY A 414 0.04 -5.29 2.05
CA GLY A 414 0.95 -5.39 3.18
C GLY A 414 0.94 -4.13 4.05
N GLY A 415 -0.12 -3.32 4.05
CA GLY A 415 -0.33 -2.22 4.99
C GLY A 415 0.72 -1.11 5.00
N TYR A 416 1.74 -1.16 4.13
CA TYR A 416 2.89 -0.25 4.19
C TYR A 416 2.45 1.19 4.02
N PRO A 417 2.75 2.08 4.98
CA PRO A 417 2.25 3.45 4.95
C PRO A 417 3.09 4.29 3.99
N ALA A 418 2.52 5.39 3.48
CA ALA A 418 3.21 6.30 2.56
C ALA A 418 4.60 6.81 3.04
N PRO A 419 4.85 7.06 4.35
CA PRO A 419 6.19 7.40 4.85
C PRO A 419 7.25 6.33 4.54
N GLU A 420 6.90 5.04 4.58
CA GLU A 420 7.84 3.96 4.30
C GLU A 420 8.21 3.92 2.81
N ILE A 421 7.22 4.12 1.94
CA ILE A 421 7.44 4.25 0.49
C ILE A 421 8.29 5.48 0.18
N TYR A 422 8.07 6.59 0.88
CA TYR A 422 8.87 7.81 0.72
C TYR A 422 10.33 7.61 1.15
N ALA A 423 10.57 6.85 2.21
CA ALA A 423 11.93 6.55 2.68
C ALA A 423 12.67 5.54 1.78
N TRP A 424 11.97 4.86 0.89
CA TRP A 424 12.51 3.85 -0.01
C TRP A 424 13.12 4.43 -1.29
N SER A 425 13.98 3.65 -1.95
CA SER A 425 14.64 4.01 -3.20
C SER A 425 14.19 3.09 -4.34
N PRO A 426 13.79 3.62 -5.52
CA PRO A 426 13.17 2.80 -6.56
C PRO A 426 13.99 1.67 -7.17
N ASN A 427 15.31 1.68 -6.98
CA ASN A 427 16.20 0.61 -7.42
C ASN A 427 16.46 -0.46 -6.35
N ILE A 428 15.78 -0.42 -5.21
CA ILE A 428 15.91 -1.43 -4.16
C ILE A 428 14.71 -2.38 -4.22
N VAL A 429 14.96 -3.67 -4.39
CA VAL A 429 13.94 -4.73 -4.32
C VAL A 429 14.02 -5.40 -2.95
N ARG A 430 12.91 -5.44 -2.22
CA ARG A 430 12.81 -6.10 -0.91
C ARG A 430 11.68 -7.11 -0.87
N HIS A 431 11.92 -8.23 -0.21
CA HIS A 431 10.94 -9.28 0.01
C HIS A 431 11.07 -9.84 1.44
N ASN A 432 9.95 -10.15 2.12
CA ASN A 432 9.99 -10.78 3.44
C ASN A 432 8.75 -11.67 3.68
N ILE A 433 8.85 -12.94 3.29
CA ILE A 433 7.93 -13.99 3.80
C ILE A 433 8.71 -15.00 4.66
N THR A 434 10.03 -15.14 4.46
CA THR A 434 10.88 -16.12 5.16
C THR A 434 12.33 -15.69 5.37
N GLU A 435 12.89 -14.86 4.47
CA GLU A 435 14.26 -14.33 4.52
C GLU A 435 14.24 -12.85 4.09
N ASP A 436 15.00 -12.00 4.78
CA ASP A 436 15.13 -10.57 4.44
C ASP A 436 15.99 -10.42 3.16
N ILE A 437 15.33 -10.50 2.00
CA ILE A 437 15.98 -10.24 0.71
C ILE A 437 16.00 -8.72 0.49
N ASN A 438 17.19 -8.19 0.20
CA ASN A 438 17.39 -6.77 -0.08
C ASN A 438 18.42 -6.59 -1.21
N ILE A 439 17.93 -6.43 -2.43
CA ILE A 439 18.75 -6.35 -3.65
C ILE A 439 18.77 -4.91 -4.15
N THR A 440 19.96 -4.35 -4.29
CA THR A 440 20.14 -3.04 -4.96
C THR A 440 20.43 -3.26 -6.44
N LEU A 441 19.51 -2.84 -7.29
CA LEU A 441 19.64 -2.95 -8.73
C LEU A 441 20.48 -1.79 -9.30
N PRO A 442 21.38 -2.07 -10.26
CA PRO A 442 22.09 -1.02 -10.98
C PRO A 442 21.11 -0.21 -11.82
N LYS A 443 21.21 1.12 -11.73
CA LYS A 443 20.43 2.01 -12.60
C LYS A 443 20.86 1.83 -14.05
N SER A 444 19.91 1.53 -14.92
CA SER A 444 20.12 1.32 -16.35
C SER A 444 18.80 1.46 -17.09
N ASP A 445 18.82 1.60 -18.41
CA ASP A 445 17.61 1.63 -19.25
C ASP A 445 16.80 0.32 -19.21
N ARG A 446 17.40 -0.77 -18.70
CA ARG A 446 16.73 -2.06 -18.48
C ARG A 446 16.01 -2.15 -17.14
N LEU A 447 16.35 -1.30 -16.17
CA LEU A 447 15.53 -1.09 -14.98
C LEU A 447 14.44 -0.07 -15.33
N LEU A 448 13.23 -0.57 -15.62
CA LEU A 448 12.15 0.26 -16.15
C LEU A 448 11.65 1.29 -15.12
N GLY A 449 11.66 0.91 -13.84
CA GLY A 449 11.14 1.68 -12.72
C GLY A 449 10.27 0.81 -11.83
N PRO A 450 9.50 1.40 -10.91
CA PRO A 450 8.69 0.61 -9.98
C PRO A 450 7.20 0.55 -10.30
N LEU A 451 6.55 -0.42 -9.66
CA LEU A 451 5.12 -0.63 -9.69
C LEU A 451 4.56 -0.78 -8.27
N LEU A 452 3.66 0.13 -7.90
CA LEU A 452 2.87 0.02 -6.66
C LEU A 452 1.71 -0.93 -6.87
N SER A 453 1.66 -2.02 -6.11
CA SER A 453 0.66 -3.07 -6.25
C SER A 453 -0.45 -2.97 -5.23
N THR A 454 -1.70 -2.81 -5.69
CA THR A 454 -2.89 -3.14 -4.90
C THR A 454 -3.49 -4.45 -5.40
N TRP A 455 -3.62 -5.43 -4.51
CA TRP A 455 -4.28 -6.70 -4.76
C TRP A 455 -5.57 -6.76 -3.97
N GLU A 456 -6.61 -7.40 -4.52
CA GLU A 456 -7.87 -7.70 -3.80
C GLU A 456 -8.60 -6.48 -3.18
N GLY A 457 -8.20 -5.24 -3.52
CA GLY A 457 -8.78 -4.04 -2.94
C GLY A 457 -10.23 -3.87 -3.40
N THR A 458 -11.11 -3.46 -2.48
CA THR A 458 -12.50 -3.14 -2.84
C THR A 458 -12.58 -1.89 -3.70
N GLU A 459 -13.62 -1.78 -4.54
CA GLU A 459 -13.89 -0.56 -5.31
C GLU A 459 -13.96 0.71 -4.43
N ILE A 460 -14.44 0.56 -3.19
CA ILE A 460 -14.61 1.66 -2.24
C ILE A 460 -13.26 2.08 -1.64
N GLY A 461 -12.44 1.11 -1.25
CA GLY A 461 -11.17 1.35 -0.57
C GLY A 461 -9.97 1.56 -1.49
N HIS A 462 -10.10 1.22 -2.78
CA HIS A 462 -8.97 1.16 -3.70
C HIS A 462 -8.18 2.47 -3.80
N MET A 463 -8.89 3.60 -3.91
CA MET A 463 -8.25 4.93 -4.01
C MET A 463 -7.61 5.36 -2.69
N GLU A 464 -8.12 4.91 -1.54
CA GLU A 464 -7.52 5.17 -0.23
C GLU A 464 -6.22 4.38 -0.02
N LEU A 465 -6.09 3.22 -0.68
CA LEU A 465 -4.84 2.46 -0.70
C LEU A 465 -3.81 3.11 -1.63
N LEU A 466 -4.23 3.66 -2.77
CA LEU A 466 -3.32 4.21 -3.78
C LEU A 466 -2.94 5.68 -3.58
N GLY A 467 -3.81 6.52 -3.01
CA GLY A 467 -3.68 7.99 -3.12
C GLY A 467 -2.33 8.54 -2.63
N ASP A 468 -2.08 8.48 -1.33
CA ASP A 468 -0.86 8.98 -0.69
C ASP A 468 0.37 8.13 -1.02
N ARG A 469 0.21 6.81 -1.12
CA ARG A 469 1.27 5.85 -1.45
C ARG A 469 1.78 6.03 -2.88
N GLY A 470 0.87 6.20 -3.83
CA GLY A 470 1.16 6.48 -5.23
C GLY A 470 1.86 7.83 -5.38
N ALA A 471 1.41 8.86 -4.65
CA ALA A 471 2.09 10.15 -4.60
C ALA A 471 3.51 10.06 -4.03
N ALA A 472 3.69 9.32 -2.93
CA ALA A 472 5.01 9.10 -2.32
C ALA A 472 5.94 8.39 -3.29
N MET A 473 5.48 7.31 -3.94
CA MET A 473 6.25 6.62 -4.98
C MET A 473 6.58 7.56 -6.15
N ALA A 474 5.61 8.36 -6.61
CA ALA A 474 5.81 9.28 -7.71
C ALA A 474 6.94 10.29 -7.44
N GLU A 475 6.99 10.87 -6.23
CA GLU A 475 8.09 11.77 -5.82
C GLU A 475 9.45 11.07 -5.94
N ARG A 476 9.56 9.83 -5.43
CA ARG A 476 10.80 9.05 -5.43
C ARG A 476 11.25 8.61 -6.82
N CYS A 477 10.32 8.44 -7.75
CA CYS A 477 10.63 8.07 -9.14
C CYS A 477 10.98 9.25 -10.04
N TRP A 478 10.77 10.47 -9.56
CA TRP A 478 10.84 11.65 -10.42
C TRP A 478 12.15 12.43 -10.24
N ASN A 479 12.49 12.76 -9.00
CA ASN A 479 13.68 13.51 -8.65
C ASN A 479 14.28 12.97 -7.35
N GLU A 480 14.93 11.81 -7.46
CA GLU A 480 15.50 11.07 -6.34
C GLU A 480 16.55 11.89 -5.56
N ALA A 481 17.20 12.83 -6.25
CA ALA A 481 18.26 13.69 -5.72
C ALA A 481 17.75 14.88 -4.87
N ALA A 482 16.44 15.15 -4.83
CA ALA A 482 15.92 16.38 -4.23
C ALA A 482 16.09 16.51 -2.70
N GLY A 483 16.42 15.42 -1.99
CA GLY A 483 16.83 15.45 -0.57
C GLY A 483 15.83 16.08 0.40
N ARG A 484 14.51 15.95 0.16
CA ARG A 484 13.44 16.55 0.99
C ARG A 484 12.99 15.62 2.12
N THR A 485 12.38 16.22 3.14
CA THR A 485 11.82 15.51 4.31
C THR A 485 10.38 15.08 4.05
N TRP A 486 9.92 14.07 4.80
CA TRP A 486 8.53 13.64 4.80
C TRP A 486 7.56 14.80 5.10
N ASP A 487 7.90 15.68 6.04
CA ASP A 487 7.05 16.81 6.42
C ASP A 487 6.83 17.80 5.27
N ASP A 488 7.88 18.09 4.48
CA ASP A 488 7.73 18.96 3.30
C ASP A 488 6.86 18.28 2.23
N PHE A 489 7.07 16.99 1.98
CA PHE A 489 6.24 16.23 1.06
C PHE A 489 4.77 16.25 1.50
N ASN A 490 4.49 15.95 2.76
CA ASN A 490 3.12 15.90 3.29
C ASN A 490 2.43 17.27 3.25
N ARG A 491 3.17 18.36 3.50
CA ARG A 491 2.69 19.74 3.33
C ARG A 491 2.25 20.01 1.87
N ARG A 492 3.00 19.53 0.88
CA ARG A 492 2.67 19.68 -0.55
C ARG A 492 1.57 18.74 -1.02
N LEU A 493 1.43 17.57 -0.38
CA LEU A 493 0.47 16.54 -0.77
C LEU A 493 -0.99 16.99 -0.58
N ALA A 494 -1.28 17.65 0.54
CA ALA A 494 -2.65 18.06 0.90
C ALA A 494 -3.35 18.89 -0.20
N PRO A 495 -2.77 19.99 -0.75
CA PRO A 495 -3.41 20.74 -1.83
C PRO A 495 -3.55 19.93 -3.12
N THR A 496 -2.59 19.07 -3.48
CA THR A 496 -2.69 18.22 -4.68
C THR A 496 -3.80 17.18 -4.55
N MET A 497 -3.97 16.55 -3.38
CA MET A 497 -5.07 15.62 -3.12
C MET A 497 -6.43 16.32 -3.14
N ALA A 498 -6.52 17.55 -2.64
CA ALA A 498 -7.73 18.35 -2.73
C ALA A 498 -8.09 18.70 -4.18
N ALA A 499 -7.07 19.04 -5.00
CA ALA A 499 -7.24 19.28 -6.43
C ALA A 499 -7.71 18.03 -7.17
N LEU A 500 -7.07 16.88 -6.93
CA LEU A 500 -7.47 15.59 -7.49
C LEU A 500 -8.94 15.26 -7.15
N SER A 501 -9.34 15.45 -5.89
CA SER A 501 -10.72 15.22 -5.45
C SER A 501 -11.71 16.13 -6.20
N ALA A 502 -11.37 17.40 -6.40
CA ALA A 502 -12.21 18.33 -7.17
C ALA A 502 -12.32 17.96 -8.67
N ILE A 503 -11.26 17.39 -9.24
CA ILE A 503 -11.24 16.93 -10.65
C ILE A 503 -12.07 15.65 -10.80
N GLN A 504 -11.91 14.70 -9.88
CA GLN A 504 -12.65 13.44 -9.88
C GLN A 504 -14.13 13.65 -9.59
N PHE A 505 -14.48 14.57 -8.69
CA PHE A 505 -15.84 14.79 -8.23
C PHE A 505 -16.28 16.23 -8.53
N PRO A 506 -17.23 16.45 -9.46
CA PRO A 506 -17.77 17.78 -9.76
C PRO A 506 -18.77 18.28 -8.70
N MET A 507 -18.58 17.83 -7.46
CA MET A 507 -19.24 18.27 -6.25
C MET A 507 -18.22 18.33 -5.11
N GLY A 508 -18.28 19.36 -4.28
CA GLY A 508 -17.65 19.33 -2.97
C GLY A 508 -18.44 18.42 -2.04
N VAL A 509 -17.76 17.55 -1.30
CA VAL A 509 -18.37 16.71 -0.26
C VAL A 509 -17.71 17.08 1.07
N GLN A 510 -18.50 17.56 2.02
CA GLN A 510 -18.10 17.83 3.39
C GLN A 510 -18.77 16.81 4.30
N VAL A 511 -17.98 16.19 5.17
CA VAL A 511 -18.45 15.21 6.15
C VAL A 511 -18.08 15.73 7.54
N ASP A 512 -19.09 16.13 8.32
CA ASP A 512 -18.92 16.61 9.68
C ASP A 512 -19.34 15.54 10.68
N GLY A 513 -18.58 15.35 11.76
CA GLY A 513 -18.86 14.34 12.79
C GLY A 513 -18.17 12.98 12.58
N ALA A 514 -17.34 12.86 11.55
CA ALA A 514 -16.48 11.68 11.35
C ALA A 514 -15.41 11.56 12.45
N ILE A 515 -15.18 10.34 12.92
CA ILE A 515 -14.08 9.97 13.79
C ILE A 515 -12.83 9.81 12.92
N LYS A 516 -11.82 10.64 13.16
CA LYS A 516 -10.59 10.68 12.36
C LYS A 516 -9.61 9.54 12.65
N ASP A 517 -9.68 8.97 13.84
CA ASP A 517 -8.81 7.87 14.28
C ASP A 517 -9.66 6.61 14.43
N VAL A 518 -9.49 5.67 13.51
CA VAL A 518 -10.18 4.37 13.50
C VAL A 518 -9.22 3.21 13.79
N SER A 519 -8.04 3.50 14.36
CA SER A 519 -6.98 2.54 14.72
C SER A 519 -7.46 1.35 15.57
N PHE A 520 -8.62 1.49 16.21
CA PHE A 520 -9.25 0.48 17.05
C PHE A 520 -10.22 -0.48 16.33
N LEU A 521 -10.54 -0.26 15.05
CA LEU A 521 -11.43 -1.18 14.33
C LEU A 521 -10.66 -2.41 13.85
N PRO A 522 -11.09 -3.64 14.19
CA PRO A 522 -10.49 -4.89 13.74
C PRO A 522 -10.89 -5.20 12.29
N LEU A 523 -11.01 -4.15 11.45
CA LEU A 523 -11.31 -4.31 10.05
C LEU A 523 -9.99 -4.60 9.35
N ASP A 524 -9.92 -5.76 8.71
CA ASP A 524 -8.89 -6.02 7.72
C ASP A 524 -8.83 -4.81 6.77
N HIS A 525 -7.67 -4.16 6.74
CA HIS A 525 -7.38 -2.89 6.06
C HIS A 525 -7.88 -2.87 4.59
N ARG A 526 -8.01 -4.05 3.96
CA ARG A 526 -8.63 -4.25 2.63
C ARG A 526 -10.10 -3.79 2.56
N TRP A 527 -10.83 -3.89 3.67
CA TRP A 527 -12.27 -3.61 3.79
C TRP A 527 -12.57 -2.36 4.63
N ALA A 528 -11.64 -1.98 5.53
CA ALA A 528 -11.72 -0.74 6.29
C ALA A 528 -11.52 0.49 5.40
N ALA A 529 -10.69 0.37 4.36
CA ALA A 529 -10.36 1.46 3.45
C ALA A 529 -11.64 2.05 2.82
N GLY A 530 -11.86 3.34 3.02
CA GLY A 530 -13.07 4.03 2.55
C GLY A 530 -14.27 3.98 3.51
N THR A 531 -14.12 3.39 4.69
CA THR A 531 -15.11 3.47 5.78
C THR A 531 -14.93 4.73 6.61
N VAL A 532 -16.01 5.45 6.82
CA VAL A 532 -16.13 6.64 7.67
C VAL A 532 -16.96 6.26 8.89
N CYS A 533 -16.32 6.31 10.05
CA CYS A 533 -16.98 5.98 11.31
C CYS A 533 -17.48 7.24 12.02
N PHE A 534 -18.61 7.16 12.71
CA PHE A 534 -19.14 8.25 13.53
C PHE A 534 -19.86 7.72 14.76
N ALA A 535 -19.94 8.54 15.82
CA ALA A 535 -20.50 8.09 17.10
C ALA A 535 -22.04 8.25 17.13
N ASP A 536 -22.54 9.49 17.10
CA ASP A 536 -23.97 9.80 17.21
C ASP A 536 -24.52 10.72 16.13
N LYS A 537 -23.73 11.71 15.72
CA LYS A 537 -24.11 12.69 14.72
C LYS A 537 -23.06 12.76 13.64
N LEU A 538 -23.50 12.57 12.41
CA LEU A 538 -22.74 12.86 11.21
C LEU A 538 -23.63 13.59 10.21
N SER A 539 -23.08 14.57 9.51
CA SER A 539 -23.76 15.22 8.39
C SER A 539 -22.90 15.22 7.14
N ILE A 540 -23.50 14.85 6.01
CA ILE A 540 -22.91 14.99 4.68
C ILE A 540 -23.55 16.20 4.01
N THR A 541 -22.73 17.18 3.66
CA THR A 541 -23.13 18.32 2.82
C THR A 541 -22.44 18.20 1.47
N MET A 542 -23.23 18.23 0.40
CA MET A 542 -22.72 18.23 -0.97
C MET A 542 -22.98 19.59 -1.63
N THR A 543 -22.05 20.08 -2.44
CA THR A 543 -22.17 21.35 -3.17
C THR A 543 -21.73 21.18 -4.61
N PRO A 544 -22.60 21.39 -5.61
CA PRO A 544 -22.21 21.32 -7.02
C PRO A 544 -21.06 22.29 -7.34
N ARG A 545 -20.05 21.84 -8.08
CA ARG A 545 -18.96 22.70 -8.60
C ARG A 545 -19.26 23.26 -9.98
N MET A 546 -20.31 22.79 -10.63
CA MET A 546 -20.72 23.21 -11.97
C MET A 546 -22.15 23.75 -11.94
N PRO A 547 -22.48 24.73 -12.79
CA PRO A 547 -23.86 25.12 -13.01
C PRO A 547 -24.64 23.97 -13.64
N ASP A 548 -25.95 23.94 -13.40
CA ASP A 548 -26.92 23.05 -14.06
C ASP A 548 -26.72 21.54 -13.89
N VAL A 549 -25.87 21.11 -12.93
CA VAL A 549 -25.79 19.70 -12.54
C VAL A 549 -26.66 19.39 -11.34
N LYS A 550 -27.28 18.21 -11.35
CA LYS A 550 -28.04 17.66 -10.24
C LYS A 550 -27.23 16.55 -9.57
N ILE A 551 -27.24 16.53 -8.24
CA ILE A 551 -26.60 15.47 -7.46
C ILE A 551 -27.66 14.46 -7.06
N TYR A 552 -27.45 13.19 -7.41
CA TYR A 552 -28.26 12.08 -6.94
C TYR A 552 -27.43 11.18 -6.05
N TYR A 553 -28.06 10.62 -5.03
CA TYR A 553 -27.39 9.70 -4.10
C TYR A 553 -28.25 8.47 -3.78
N THR A 554 -27.58 7.41 -3.35
CA THR A 554 -28.19 6.22 -2.76
C THR A 554 -27.55 5.93 -1.40
N LEU A 555 -28.32 5.27 -0.52
CA LEU A 555 -27.83 4.72 0.73
C LEU A 555 -28.35 3.29 0.84
N THR A 556 -27.46 2.32 0.77
CA THR A 556 -27.79 0.89 0.83
C THR A 556 -27.18 0.26 2.07
N ASP A 557 -27.70 -0.89 2.49
CA ASP A 557 -27.19 -1.64 3.64
C ASP A 557 -25.66 -1.90 3.53
N PRO A 558 -24.88 -1.73 4.62
CA PRO A 558 -23.42 -1.90 4.61
C PRO A 558 -22.95 -3.31 4.23
N TYR A 559 -23.78 -4.35 4.40
CA TYR A 559 -23.46 -5.73 4.02
C TYR A 559 -23.57 -5.99 2.51
N PHE A 560 -24.05 -5.02 1.71
CA PHE A 560 -24.08 -5.11 0.24
C PHE A 560 -22.71 -5.05 -0.43
N ILE A 561 -21.60 -4.88 0.31
CA ILE A 561 -20.24 -4.93 -0.26
C ILE A 561 -19.96 -6.25 -1.01
N TRP A 562 -20.63 -7.34 -0.61
CA TRP A 562 -20.53 -8.68 -1.21
C TRP A 562 -21.59 -8.94 -2.28
N SER A 563 -22.52 -8.01 -2.50
CA SER A 563 -23.63 -8.21 -3.43
C SER A 563 -23.14 -8.01 -4.87
N PRO A 564 -23.48 -8.95 -5.77
CA PRO A 564 -23.30 -8.77 -7.21
C PRO A 564 -24.03 -7.61 -7.83
N ASN A 565 -25.17 -7.26 -7.24
CA ASN A 565 -26.02 -6.19 -7.71
C ASN A 565 -25.65 -4.95 -6.91
N ARG A 566 -24.75 -4.13 -7.47
CA ARG A 566 -24.33 -2.84 -6.92
C ARG A 566 -25.09 -1.72 -7.64
N PRO A 567 -26.22 -1.22 -7.11
CA PRO A 567 -26.94 -0.13 -7.75
C PRO A 567 -26.09 1.15 -7.71
N SER A 568 -25.49 1.50 -8.85
CA SER A 568 -24.93 2.86 -9.04
C SER A 568 -26.10 3.85 -9.14
N PRO A 569 -25.98 5.08 -8.61
CA PRO A 569 -26.97 6.12 -8.84
C PRO A 569 -27.14 6.37 -10.34
N THR A 570 -28.36 6.61 -10.77
CA THR A 570 -28.73 6.98 -12.15
C THR A 570 -29.77 8.09 -12.11
N SER A 571 -29.97 8.83 -13.20
CA SER A 571 -31.06 9.80 -13.28
C SER A 571 -32.46 9.15 -13.34
N LYS A 572 -32.56 7.81 -13.37
CA LYS A 572 -33.79 7.07 -13.73
C LYS A 572 -34.18 5.91 -12.80
N SER A 573 -33.35 5.50 -11.84
CA SER A 573 -33.71 4.42 -10.89
C SER A 573 -34.57 4.95 -9.72
N PRO A 574 -35.57 4.17 -9.27
CA PRO A 574 -36.47 4.54 -8.18
C PRO A 574 -35.78 4.67 -6.80
N ASP A 575 -34.58 4.11 -6.63
CA ASP A 575 -33.83 4.17 -5.36
C ASP A 575 -32.99 5.45 -5.21
N ASN A 576 -32.90 6.27 -6.26
CA ASN A 576 -32.06 7.46 -6.27
C ASN A 576 -32.78 8.67 -5.68
N LYS A 577 -32.13 9.30 -4.71
CA LYS A 577 -32.63 10.51 -4.07
C LYS A 577 -31.94 11.72 -4.66
N LEU A 578 -32.72 12.70 -5.10
CA LEU A 578 -32.19 14.02 -5.43
C LEU A 578 -31.64 14.65 -4.14
N TYR A 579 -30.43 15.19 -4.18
CA TYR A 579 -29.87 15.90 -3.06
C TYR A 579 -30.50 17.29 -2.94
N GLU A 580 -31.25 17.52 -1.86
CA GLU A 580 -31.97 18.77 -1.58
C GLU A 580 -31.45 19.49 -0.32
N GLY A 581 -30.53 18.88 0.42
CA GLY A 581 -29.96 19.43 1.65
C GLY A 581 -29.13 18.40 2.43
N PRO A 582 -28.51 18.81 3.56
CA PRO A 582 -27.61 17.96 4.34
C PRO A 582 -28.23 16.62 4.73
N ILE A 583 -27.47 15.54 4.58
CA ILE A 583 -27.88 14.18 4.94
C ILE A 583 -27.35 13.88 6.34
N THR A 584 -28.23 13.55 7.27
CA THR A 584 -27.86 13.29 8.67
C THR A 584 -27.84 11.80 8.99
N ASN A 585 -26.83 11.38 9.75
CA ASN A 585 -26.60 10.01 10.22
C ASN A 585 -26.76 8.94 9.13
N PRO A 586 -26.10 9.09 7.97
CA PRO A 586 -26.12 8.05 6.96
C PRO A 586 -25.42 6.80 7.51
N GLU A 587 -26.09 5.66 7.45
CA GLU A 587 -25.52 4.36 7.78
C GLU A 587 -25.64 3.45 6.56
N GLY A 588 -24.52 2.85 6.15
CA GLY A 588 -24.44 1.98 4.97
C GLY A 588 -23.51 2.49 3.86
N ILE A 589 -23.62 1.90 2.67
CA ILE A 589 -22.86 2.32 1.50
C ILE A 589 -23.54 3.54 0.90
N PHE A 590 -22.85 4.67 0.93
CA PHE A 590 -23.28 5.92 0.34
C PHE A 590 -22.63 6.10 -1.01
N ARG A 591 -23.45 6.30 -2.05
CA ARG A 591 -22.99 6.64 -3.41
C ARG A 591 -23.59 7.97 -3.82
N ALA A 592 -22.81 8.84 -4.43
CA ALA A 592 -23.29 10.09 -4.99
C ALA A 592 -22.64 10.38 -6.35
N GLN A 593 -23.44 10.91 -7.28
CA GLN A 593 -23.02 11.19 -8.66
C GLN A 593 -23.71 12.46 -9.16
N CYS A 594 -22.96 13.30 -9.88
CA CYS A 594 -23.53 14.44 -10.60
C CYS A 594 -24.04 14.02 -11.97
N PHE A 595 -25.16 14.61 -12.40
CA PHE A 595 -25.76 14.42 -13.72
C PHE A 595 -26.03 15.77 -14.38
N ASP A 596 -25.78 15.85 -15.68
CA ASP A 596 -26.15 17.01 -16.49
C ASP A 596 -27.67 17.08 -16.76
N ALA A 597 -28.11 18.13 -17.45
CA ALA A 597 -29.52 18.34 -17.80
C ALA A 597 -30.11 17.23 -18.70
N THR A 598 -29.28 16.45 -19.39
CA THR A 598 -29.71 15.30 -20.22
C THR A 598 -29.82 14.00 -19.41
N GLY A 599 -29.36 14.02 -18.16
CA GLY A 599 -29.32 12.87 -17.27
C GLY A 599 -28.10 11.98 -17.47
N LYS A 600 -27.03 12.47 -18.12
CA LYS A 600 -25.74 11.77 -18.27
C LYS A 600 -24.84 12.07 -17.07
N PRO A 601 -24.12 11.06 -16.51
CA PRO A 601 -23.21 11.29 -15.40
C PRO A 601 -22.06 12.22 -15.82
N VAL A 602 -21.70 13.15 -14.94
CA VAL A 602 -20.54 14.04 -15.09
C VAL A 602 -19.55 13.78 -13.97
N GLY A 603 -18.28 13.57 -14.32
CA GLY A 603 -17.22 13.18 -13.39
C GLY A 603 -17.43 11.79 -12.80
N GLY A 604 -16.65 11.48 -11.77
CA GLY A 604 -16.66 10.20 -11.07
C GLY A 604 -17.74 10.08 -10.00
N GLU A 605 -18.00 8.83 -9.60
CA GLU A 605 -18.91 8.50 -8.51
C GLU A 605 -18.17 8.56 -7.17
N TYR A 606 -18.72 9.32 -6.22
CA TYR A 606 -18.24 9.34 -4.84
C TYR A 606 -18.85 8.16 -4.07
N VAL A 607 -18.01 7.34 -3.45
CA VAL A 607 -18.44 6.15 -2.69
C VAL A 607 -17.72 6.08 -1.35
N LYS A 608 -18.49 5.92 -0.27
CA LYS A 608 -17.98 5.66 1.09
C LYS A 608 -18.91 4.71 1.84
N ILE A 609 -18.36 3.98 2.79
CA ILE A 609 -19.15 3.26 3.79
C ILE A 609 -19.28 4.19 4.99
N PHE A 610 -20.48 4.49 5.45
CA PHE A 610 -20.70 5.18 6.71
C PHE A 610 -21.16 4.18 7.76
N GLN A 611 -20.40 4.07 8.84
CA GLN A 611 -20.68 3.12 9.90
C GLN A 611 -20.81 3.86 11.23
N ARG A 612 -21.93 3.66 11.91
CA ARG A 612 -22.08 4.15 13.27
C ARG A 612 -21.30 3.25 14.23
N THR A 613 -20.40 3.85 14.98
CA THR A 613 -19.57 3.21 16.00
C THR A 613 -19.75 3.95 17.32
N PRO A 614 -20.88 3.74 18.00
CA PRO A 614 -21.27 4.54 19.16
C PRO A 614 -20.47 4.20 20.42
N ILE A 615 -19.63 3.15 20.38
CA ILE A 615 -18.77 2.71 21.47
C ILE A 615 -17.31 2.96 21.07
N ARG A 616 -16.59 3.77 21.86
CA ARG A 616 -15.14 3.91 21.77
C ARG A 616 -14.45 2.96 22.73
N ILE A 617 -13.31 2.43 22.30
CA ILE A 617 -12.50 1.49 23.08
C ILE A 617 -11.07 2.03 23.24
N GLU A 618 -10.73 2.40 24.46
CA GLU A 618 -9.37 2.82 24.83
C GLU A 618 -8.70 1.69 25.61
N VAL A 619 -7.42 1.44 25.34
CA VAL A 619 -6.64 0.43 26.08
C VAL A 619 -5.34 1.09 26.53
N GLU A 620 -5.17 1.19 27.85
CA GLU A 620 -3.95 1.69 28.48
C GLU A 620 -3.03 0.52 28.83
N GLY A 621 -1.71 0.72 28.65
CA GLY A 621 -0.70 -0.30 28.94
C GLY A 621 -0.54 -1.35 27.84
N ALA A 622 -1.06 -1.09 26.63
CA ALA A 622 -0.87 -1.95 25.48
C ALA A 622 -0.22 -1.18 24.32
N ASP A 623 0.78 -1.79 23.69
CA ASP A 623 1.41 -1.32 22.46
C ASP A 623 0.61 -1.81 21.25
N GLU A 624 0.43 -0.95 20.25
CA GLU A 624 -0.13 -1.36 18.96
C GLU A 624 0.91 -2.19 18.21
N LYS A 625 0.53 -3.42 17.82
CA LYS A 625 1.39 -4.26 16.99
C LYS A 625 0.86 -4.34 15.58
N TYR A 626 1.73 -3.96 14.67
CA TYR A 626 1.60 -4.23 13.25
C TYR A 626 2.44 -5.46 12.94
N ASP A 627 1.96 -6.37 12.09
CA ASP A 627 2.82 -7.43 11.58
C ASP A 627 3.79 -6.91 10.53
N GLU A 628 4.67 -7.79 10.04
CA GLU A 628 5.64 -7.48 8.98
C GLU A 628 5.00 -7.05 7.65
N LEU A 629 3.69 -7.23 7.54
CA LEU A 629 2.80 -6.80 6.47
C LEU A 629 1.91 -5.62 6.90
N GLY A 630 2.34 -4.80 7.87
CA GLY A 630 1.63 -3.57 8.26
C GLY A 630 0.19 -3.76 8.75
N ARG A 631 -0.27 -5.00 9.00
CA ARG A 631 -1.63 -5.29 9.45
C ARG A 631 -1.67 -5.14 10.96
N SER A 632 -2.64 -4.39 11.47
CA SER A 632 -2.93 -4.38 12.91
C SER A 632 -3.22 -5.82 13.36
N ARG A 633 -2.34 -6.41 14.17
CA ARG A 633 -2.55 -7.70 14.84
C ARG A 633 -3.14 -7.52 16.24
N GLY A 634 -3.77 -6.38 16.48
CA GLY A 634 -4.30 -6.01 17.78
C GLY A 634 -3.25 -5.39 18.69
N ARG A 635 -3.61 -5.28 19.96
CA ARG A 635 -2.82 -4.62 21.01
C ARG A 635 -2.12 -5.67 21.88
N SER A 636 -0.87 -5.45 22.25
CA SER A 636 -0.11 -6.32 23.15
C SER A 636 0.23 -5.61 24.45
N PHE A 637 0.09 -6.26 25.59
CA PHE A 637 0.42 -5.67 26.89
C PHE A 637 1.30 -6.60 27.74
N HIS A 638 2.15 -6.00 28.57
CA HIS A 638 3.02 -6.70 29.50
C HIS A 638 2.42 -6.67 30.91
N GLY A 639 2.02 -7.84 31.43
CA GLY A 639 1.50 -8.02 32.78
C GLY A 639 0.04 -7.58 32.99
N LYS A 640 -0.33 -6.33 32.64
CA LYS A 640 -1.72 -5.85 32.70
C LYS A 640 -2.03 -4.79 31.63
N ALA A 641 -3.27 -4.78 31.16
CA ALA A 641 -3.84 -3.67 30.41
C ALA A 641 -5.16 -3.22 31.04
N VAL A 642 -5.51 -1.96 30.82
CA VAL A 642 -6.78 -1.39 31.28
C VAL A 642 -7.62 -1.04 30.07
N VAL A 643 -8.75 -1.72 29.92
CA VAL A 643 -9.71 -1.51 28.84
C VAL A 643 -10.81 -0.57 29.31
N LYS A 644 -11.06 0.50 28.56
CA LYS A 644 -12.12 1.47 28.82
C LYS A 644 -13.07 1.49 27.65
N PHE A 645 -14.36 1.36 27.94
CA PHE A 645 -15.42 1.62 26.99
C PHE A 645 -16.05 2.97 27.28
N SER A 646 -16.36 3.73 26.24
CA SER A 646 -17.16 4.95 26.35
C SER A 646 -18.16 5.02 25.23
N THR A 647 -19.26 5.75 25.44
CA THR A 647 -20.20 6.10 24.36
C THR A 647 -20.40 7.59 24.35
N SER A 648 -20.87 8.14 23.23
CA SER A 648 -21.11 9.56 23.07
C SER A 648 -22.39 10.09 23.76
N GLY A 649 -23.11 9.26 24.53
CA GLY A 649 -24.29 9.65 25.32
C GLY A 649 -24.48 8.85 26.61
N ASP A 650 -25.65 8.98 27.26
CA ASP A 650 -26.00 8.31 28.54
C ASP A 650 -26.35 6.81 28.37
N ALA A 651 -25.99 6.23 27.22
CA ALA A 651 -26.23 4.85 26.90
C ALA A 651 -25.47 3.94 27.88
N LYS A 652 -26.21 3.13 28.63
CA LYS A 652 -25.61 2.08 29.46
C LYS A 652 -24.95 1.04 28.56
N LEU A 653 -23.72 0.68 28.91
CA LEU A 653 -22.94 -0.33 28.21
C LEU A 653 -23.06 -1.67 28.93
N ARG A 654 -23.10 -2.74 28.15
CA ARG A 654 -22.88 -4.10 28.64
C ARG A 654 -21.73 -4.75 27.89
N TYR A 655 -21.03 -5.64 28.56
CA TYR A 655 -19.94 -6.40 27.97
C TYR A 655 -19.97 -7.88 28.38
N ARG A 656 -19.18 -8.70 27.69
CA ARG A 656 -18.92 -10.11 28.02
C ARG A 656 -17.47 -10.47 27.68
N THR A 657 -16.92 -11.49 28.33
CA THR A 657 -15.53 -11.98 28.12
C THR A 657 -15.38 -13.46 27.71
N THR A 658 -16.47 -14.16 27.36
CA THR A 658 -16.54 -15.61 27.03
C THR A 658 -17.25 -15.89 25.67
N PRO A 659 -17.12 -17.10 25.06
CA PRO A 659 -17.35 -17.41 23.63
C PRO A 659 -18.70 -16.99 23.01
N PRO A 660 -18.84 -17.02 21.66
CA PRO A 660 -19.65 -16.07 20.87
C PRO A 660 -21.18 -16.26 20.92
N ASP A 661 -21.68 -17.26 21.66
CA ASP A 661 -23.07 -17.71 21.56
C ASP A 661 -24.03 -16.95 22.50
N GLY A 662 -23.60 -15.85 23.13
CA GLY A 662 -24.53 -15.07 23.94
C GLY A 662 -24.23 -13.58 24.06
N LYS A 663 -25.32 -12.85 24.33
CA LYS A 663 -25.39 -11.38 24.33
C LYS A 663 -24.56 -10.77 25.47
N PRO A 664 -24.03 -9.53 25.31
CA PRO A 664 -23.38 -8.80 26.40
C PRO A 664 -24.30 -8.70 27.63
N ASP A 665 -23.83 -9.21 28.76
CA ASP A 665 -24.64 -9.44 29.97
C ASP A 665 -24.10 -8.73 31.21
N MET A 666 -22.82 -8.39 31.28
CA MET A 666 -22.24 -7.64 32.39
C MET A 666 -22.41 -6.15 32.17
N GLU A 667 -23.00 -5.42 33.11
CA GLU A 667 -23.04 -3.95 33.05
C GLU A 667 -21.63 -3.37 33.16
N TYR A 668 -21.27 -2.49 32.24
CA TYR A 668 -20.01 -1.77 32.29
C TYR A 668 -20.12 -0.60 33.26
N THR A 669 -19.43 -0.71 34.39
CA THR A 669 -19.45 0.28 35.48
C THR A 669 -18.14 1.08 35.58
N GLY A 670 -17.13 0.75 34.79
CA GLY A 670 -15.84 1.42 34.78
C GLY A 670 -14.73 0.59 34.12
N PRO A 671 -13.49 1.11 34.09
CA PRO A 671 -12.35 0.47 33.44
C PRO A 671 -12.11 -0.97 33.90
N ILE A 672 -11.79 -1.86 32.96
CA ILE A 672 -11.58 -3.29 33.20
C ILE A 672 -10.10 -3.60 33.09
N THR A 673 -9.51 -4.13 34.17
CA THR A 673 -8.12 -4.59 34.14
C THR A 673 -8.06 -6.04 33.65
N ILE A 674 -7.25 -6.29 32.63
CA ILE A 674 -6.98 -7.62 32.10
C ILE A 674 -5.53 -8.01 32.37
N HIS A 675 -5.33 -9.28 32.73
CA HIS A 675 -4.01 -9.88 33.02
C HIS A 675 -3.62 -10.98 32.02
N GLN A 676 -4.52 -11.26 31.08
CA GLN A 676 -4.40 -12.28 30.05
C GLN A 676 -5.22 -11.86 28.83
N THR A 677 -5.01 -12.52 27.71
CA THR A 677 -5.81 -12.34 26.50
C THR A 677 -7.29 -12.41 26.85
N THR A 678 -8.02 -11.33 26.59
CA THR A 678 -9.43 -11.22 26.93
C THR A 678 -10.14 -10.66 25.71
N ARG A 679 -11.10 -11.41 25.16
CA ARG A 679 -11.99 -10.90 24.12
C ARG A 679 -13.15 -10.19 24.80
N PHE A 680 -13.50 -9.00 24.31
CA PHE A 680 -14.65 -8.25 24.79
C PHE A 680 -15.72 -8.20 23.71
N TRP A 681 -16.95 -8.51 24.09
CA TRP A 681 -18.14 -8.20 23.30
C TRP A 681 -18.89 -7.09 24.02
N VAL A 682 -18.92 -5.89 23.45
CA VAL A 682 -19.51 -4.70 24.09
C VAL A 682 -20.72 -4.26 23.29
N GLY A 683 -21.82 -3.95 23.97
CA GLY A 683 -23.04 -3.46 23.37
C GLY A 683 -23.67 -2.32 24.17
N ILE A 684 -24.46 -1.50 23.49
CA ILE A 684 -25.33 -0.51 24.12
C ILE A 684 -26.64 -1.18 24.53
N VAL A 685 -27.12 -0.87 25.72
CA VAL A 685 -28.41 -1.36 26.22
C VAL A 685 -29.55 -0.52 25.63
N GLY A 686 -30.16 -1.05 24.57
CA GLY A 686 -31.48 -0.69 24.00
C GLY A 686 -32.23 -1.98 23.59
N ALA A 687 -33.55 -1.93 23.39
CA ALA A 687 -34.50 -3.06 23.49
C ALA A 687 -34.21 -4.37 22.72
N GLU A 688 -33.29 -4.42 21.75
CA GLU A 688 -33.16 -5.58 20.84
C GLU A 688 -31.83 -6.34 20.87
N GLY A 689 -30.81 -5.89 21.62
CA GLY A 689 -29.61 -6.69 21.91
C GLY A 689 -28.89 -7.26 20.69
N TYR A 690 -28.21 -6.39 19.94
CA TYR A 690 -27.38 -6.69 18.76
C TYR A 690 -25.91 -6.99 19.11
N GLN A 691 -25.25 -7.69 18.18
CA GLN A 691 -23.88 -8.20 18.23
C GLN A 691 -22.96 -7.33 17.37
N LEU A 692 -21.81 -6.91 17.92
CA LEU A 692 -20.71 -6.27 17.17
C LEU A 692 -19.39 -7.02 17.46
N GLN A 693 -18.58 -7.11 16.41
CA GLN A 693 -17.60 -8.15 16.15
C GLN A 693 -16.30 -8.06 16.98
N THR A 694 -15.71 -9.24 17.11
CA THR A 694 -14.45 -9.68 17.69
C THR A 694 -13.21 -8.84 17.31
N THR A 695 -12.42 -8.42 18.31
CA THR A 695 -10.97 -8.29 18.13
C THR A 695 -10.36 -9.68 18.25
N VAL A 696 -9.72 -10.13 17.17
CA VAL A 696 -8.80 -11.26 17.18
C VAL A 696 -7.59 -10.85 18.02
N GLY A 697 -7.58 -11.22 19.29
CA GLY A 697 -6.32 -11.66 19.87
C GLY A 697 -6.11 -13.05 19.32
N ASP A 698 -5.14 -13.22 18.42
CA ASP A 698 -4.64 -14.55 18.12
C ASP A 698 -3.23 -14.73 18.67
N ASP A 699 -3.09 -15.92 19.27
CA ASP A 699 -1.89 -16.71 19.49
C ASP A 699 -0.55 -15.98 19.67
N GLY A 700 -0.42 -15.31 20.82
CA GLY A 700 0.89 -14.84 21.27
C GLY A 700 1.14 -14.79 22.77
N TYR A 701 0.19 -15.15 23.64
CA TYR A 701 0.32 -14.88 25.06
C TYR A 701 0.27 -16.17 25.89
N LYS A 702 1.44 -16.55 26.41
CA LYS A 702 1.55 -17.54 27.48
C LYS A 702 1.77 -16.78 28.77
N GLN A 703 1.04 -17.14 29.82
CA GLN A 703 1.27 -16.61 31.16
C GLN A 703 2.75 -16.84 31.52
N ASN A 704 3.53 -15.77 31.75
CA ASN A 704 4.84 -15.93 32.36
C ASN A 704 4.62 -16.43 33.79
N LEU A 705 5.00 -17.69 34.01
CA LEU A 705 4.83 -18.41 35.27
C LEU A 705 5.72 -17.86 36.39
N LEU A 706 6.66 -16.97 36.05
CA LEU A 706 7.64 -16.41 36.98
C LEU A 706 7.34 -14.98 37.44
N THR A 707 6.37 -14.27 36.85
CA THR A 707 6.03 -12.87 37.22
C THR A 707 5.06 -12.75 38.41
N ASN A 708 5.27 -11.75 39.29
CA ASN A 708 4.52 -11.33 40.51
C ASN A 708 5.13 -11.77 41.86
N ASP A 709 4.63 -11.16 42.96
CA ASP A 709 4.92 -11.39 44.39
C ASP A 709 4.78 -12.84 44.91
N ARG A 710 4.52 -13.81 44.02
CA ARG A 710 4.33 -15.23 44.32
C ARG A 710 5.56 -16.10 44.02
N VAL A 711 6.64 -15.50 43.51
CA VAL A 711 7.94 -16.17 43.41
C VAL A 711 8.87 -15.70 44.51
N LYS A 712 9.69 -16.61 45.02
CA LYS A 712 10.76 -16.30 45.97
C LYS A 712 12.08 -16.45 45.23
N ILE A 713 12.85 -15.37 45.15
CA ILE A 713 14.15 -15.37 44.49
C ILE A 713 15.24 -15.43 45.55
N THR A 714 16.19 -16.34 45.37
CA THR A 714 17.34 -16.53 46.24
C THR A 714 18.59 -16.60 45.41
N THR A 715 19.67 -16.03 45.92
CA THR A 715 20.98 -16.07 45.31
C THR A 715 21.98 -16.61 46.31
N ASP A 716 23.12 -17.13 45.83
CA ASP A 716 24.25 -17.34 46.71
C ASP A 716 24.82 -15.97 47.13
N ALA A 717 24.78 -15.69 48.44
CA ALA A 717 24.93 -14.34 48.97
C ALA A 717 26.34 -13.72 48.82
N LYS A 718 27.28 -14.36 48.09
CA LYS A 718 28.69 -13.97 48.08
C LYS A 718 29.20 -13.34 46.78
N ASN A 719 28.59 -13.59 45.62
CA ASN A 719 29.17 -13.21 44.32
C ASN A 719 28.17 -12.59 43.32
N HIS A 720 27.32 -11.65 43.74
CA HIS A 720 26.45 -10.91 42.81
C HIS A 720 26.29 -9.43 43.18
N VAL A 721 25.81 -8.62 42.24
CA VAL A 721 25.49 -7.20 42.40
C VAL A 721 24.10 -6.93 41.79
N GLY A 722 23.33 -6.01 42.37
CA GLY A 722 21.98 -5.66 41.93
C GLY A 722 20.89 -6.45 42.66
N ASP A 723 19.66 -5.96 42.58
CA ASP A 723 18.51 -6.59 43.24
C ASP A 723 18.04 -7.82 42.44
N PRO A 724 18.13 -9.05 43.00
CA PRO A 724 17.71 -10.25 42.30
C PRO A 724 16.20 -10.29 42.03
N ASN A 725 15.37 -9.48 42.70
CA ASN A 725 13.94 -9.44 42.44
C ASN A 725 13.57 -8.82 41.08
N LEU A 726 14.51 -8.12 40.45
CA LEU A 726 14.29 -7.49 39.13
C LEU A 726 14.15 -8.53 38.01
N VAL A 727 14.72 -9.73 38.15
CA VAL A 727 14.76 -10.71 37.05
C VAL A 727 13.41 -11.37 36.76
N CYS A 728 12.39 -11.11 37.56
CA CYS A 728 11.03 -11.62 37.38
C CYS A 728 9.96 -10.52 37.59
N ASP A 729 10.33 -9.25 37.41
CA ASP A 729 9.40 -8.12 37.63
C ASP A 729 8.54 -7.80 36.39
N GLY A 730 8.80 -8.50 35.28
CA GLY A 730 8.08 -8.39 34.02
C GLY A 730 8.61 -7.28 33.10
N LYS A 731 9.78 -6.70 33.40
CA LYS A 731 10.39 -5.60 32.63
C LYS A 731 11.66 -6.04 31.92
N ALA A 732 11.47 -6.76 30.82
CA ALA A 732 12.56 -7.17 29.95
C ALA A 732 13.28 -6.04 29.19
N ASN A 733 12.69 -4.84 29.08
CA ASN A 733 13.14 -3.73 28.21
C ASN A 733 13.92 -2.61 28.92
N ASP A 734 14.41 -2.82 30.15
CA ASP A 734 15.17 -1.81 30.91
C ASP A 734 16.61 -2.34 31.17
N PRO A 735 17.58 -2.07 30.28
CA PRO A 735 18.94 -2.61 30.43
C PRO A 735 19.64 -2.02 31.67
N ASP A 736 19.22 -0.87 32.18
CA ASP A 736 19.80 -0.29 33.39
C ASP A 736 19.36 -1.03 34.68
N LYS A 737 18.41 -1.97 34.57
CA LYS A 737 17.89 -2.78 35.67
C LYS A 737 18.11 -4.27 35.42
N HIS A 738 19.28 -4.74 35.83
CA HIS A 738 19.66 -6.14 35.73
C HIS A 738 20.28 -6.65 37.03
N TRP A 739 20.11 -7.95 37.28
CA TRP A 739 20.92 -8.67 38.26
C TRP A 739 22.24 -9.09 37.61
N ASN A 740 23.34 -8.96 38.34
CA ASN A 740 24.67 -9.30 37.86
C ASN A 740 25.27 -10.42 38.71
N GLY A 741 25.30 -11.64 38.17
CA GLY A 741 26.02 -12.78 38.77
C GLY A 741 27.48 -12.81 38.30
N ILE A 742 28.42 -12.97 39.24
CA ILE A 742 29.87 -12.99 38.95
C ILE A 742 30.42 -14.40 39.19
N GLY A 743 31.07 -15.00 38.19
CA GLY A 743 31.67 -16.33 38.33
C GLY A 743 30.62 -17.44 38.49
N GLU A 744 30.76 -18.28 39.54
CA GLU A 744 29.84 -19.41 39.83
C GLU A 744 28.54 -18.97 40.55
N ALA A 745 28.21 -17.68 40.55
CA ALA A 745 27.03 -17.17 41.24
C ALA A 745 25.75 -17.76 40.66
N THR A 746 24.81 -18.19 41.50
CA THR A 746 23.57 -18.82 41.03
C THR A 746 22.35 -18.08 41.53
N LEU A 747 21.34 -17.98 40.67
CA LEU A 747 20.04 -17.40 41.00
C LEU A 747 18.97 -18.49 40.93
N THR A 748 18.26 -18.71 42.03
CA THR A 748 17.18 -19.69 42.14
C THR A 748 15.83 -18.99 42.34
N ILE A 749 14.89 -19.27 41.46
CA ILE A 749 13.50 -18.79 41.48
C ILE A 749 12.61 -19.94 41.94
N GLU A 750 11.94 -19.76 43.07
CA GLU A 750 10.97 -20.71 43.61
C GLU A 750 9.54 -20.21 43.34
N THR A 751 8.73 -21.01 42.65
CA THR A 751 7.29 -20.77 42.52
C THR A 751 6.54 -21.32 43.73
N ALA A 752 5.39 -20.73 44.07
CA ALA A 752 4.57 -21.17 45.22
C ALA A 752 4.12 -22.65 45.16
N VAL A 753 3.92 -23.19 43.96
CA VAL A 753 3.60 -24.59 43.69
C VAL A 753 4.34 -25.05 42.43
N PRO A 754 4.62 -26.35 42.24
CA PRO A 754 5.12 -26.87 40.98
C PRO A 754 4.25 -26.42 39.79
N ARG A 755 4.90 -25.93 38.73
CA ARG A 755 4.26 -25.52 37.48
C ARG A 755 4.79 -26.38 36.34
N LYS A 756 3.91 -26.79 35.43
CA LYS A 756 4.36 -27.38 34.17
C LYS A 756 5.04 -26.30 33.34
N MET A 757 6.23 -26.57 32.81
CA MET A 757 7.03 -25.64 32.00
C MET A 757 7.67 -26.42 30.85
N ASN A 758 7.75 -25.82 29.67
CA ASN A 758 8.42 -26.40 28.50
C ASN A 758 9.06 -25.34 27.59
N GLU A 759 9.04 -24.07 28.01
CA GLU A 759 9.73 -22.97 27.35
C GLU A 759 10.25 -21.99 28.41
N ILE A 760 11.50 -21.51 28.24
CA ILE A 760 12.13 -20.47 29.04
C ILE A 760 12.62 -19.37 28.11
N HIS A 761 12.42 -18.12 28.49
CA HIS A 761 12.93 -16.96 27.76
C HIS A 761 13.86 -16.15 28.65
N VAL A 762 15.11 -15.99 28.24
CA VAL A 762 16.16 -15.31 29.01
C VAL A 762 16.53 -13.99 28.33
N TYR A 763 16.42 -12.89 29.05
CA TYR A 763 16.83 -11.55 28.61
C TYR A 763 18.09 -11.15 29.35
N CYS A 764 19.20 -11.06 28.62
CA CYS A 764 20.46 -10.56 29.15
C CYS A 764 20.66 -9.10 28.74
N TRP A 765 21.43 -8.34 29.53
CA TRP A 765 21.73 -6.95 29.21
C TRP A 765 22.27 -6.78 27.79
N TRP A 766 21.68 -5.87 27.02
CA TRP A 766 22.11 -5.51 25.67
C TRP A 766 22.57 -4.04 25.66
N GLY A 767 23.55 -3.70 24.82
CA GLY A 767 24.02 -2.31 24.72
C GLY A 767 25.38 -2.13 24.07
N ASP A 768 26.23 -3.17 24.04
CA ASP A 768 27.58 -3.08 23.44
C ASP A 768 27.97 -4.31 22.60
N GLY A 769 27.01 -5.17 22.26
CA GLY A 769 27.23 -6.30 21.37
C GLY A 769 27.85 -7.55 22.00
N ARG A 770 27.99 -7.62 23.34
CA ARG A 770 28.47 -8.84 24.02
C ARG A 770 27.49 -10.02 23.94
N ALA A 771 28.00 -11.24 23.89
CA ALA A 771 27.23 -12.48 23.95
C ALA A 771 27.32 -13.13 25.33
N TYR A 772 26.21 -13.67 25.85
CA TYR A 772 26.16 -14.32 27.16
C TYR A 772 26.06 -15.83 27.05
N ARG A 773 26.73 -16.52 27.99
CA ARG A 773 26.67 -17.98 28.16
C ARG A 773 26.08 -18.30 29.52
N TYR A 774 25.21 -19.30 29.56
CA TYR A 774 24.54 -19.72 30.79
C TYR A 774 23.95 -21.13 30.66
N THR A 775 23.59 -21.74 31.78
CA THR A 775 22.69 -22.90 31.82
C THR A 775 21.49 -22.61 32.71
N VAL A 776 20.40 -23.34 32.50
CA VAL A 776 19.21 -23.27 33.35
C VAL A 776 18.80 -24.67 33.75
N GLU A 777 18.58 -24.88 35.04
CA GLU A 777 18.12 -26.15 35.61
C GLU A 777 16.73 -25.99 36.24
N GLY A 778 15.96 -27.07 36.19
CA GLY A 778 14.65 -27.18 36.83
C GLY A 778 14.61 -28.31 37.85
N SER A 779 13.85 -28.10 38.92
CA SER A 779 13.58 -29.09 39.95
C SER A 779 12.16 -28.95 40.50
N GLU A 780 11.49 -30.06 40.78
CA GLU A 780 10.19 -30.08 41.45
C GLU A 780 10.34 -30.04 42.99
N ASP A 781 11.40 -30.65 43.51
CA ASP A 781 11.63 -30.89 44.94
C ASP A 781 12.78 -30.07 45.54
N GLY A 782 13.53 -29.35 44.70
CA GLY A 782 14.72 -28.57 45.07
C GLY A 782 15.98 -29.41 45.31
N LYS A 783 15.91 -30.74 45.15
CA LYS A 783 16.99 -31.71 45.40
C LYS A 783 17.48 -32.35 44.12
N THR A 784 16.54 -32.77 43.26
CA THR A 784 16.83 -33.43 41.99
C THR A 784 16.71 -32.40 40.88
N TRP A 785 17.84 -32.09 40.24
CA TRP A 785 17.93 -31.05 39.22
C TRP A 785 18.11 -31.67 37.83
N LYS A 786 17.43 -31.09 36.85
CA LYS A 786 17.56 -31.44 35.44
C LYS A 786 17.91 -30.19 34.65
N GLN A 787 18.90 -30.29 33.78
CA GLN A 787 19.24 -29.21 32.87
C GLN A 787 18.09 -29.03 31.86
N LEU A 788 17.50 -27.84 31.84
CA LEU A 788 16.43 -27.44 30.91
C LEU A 788 17.00 -26.69 29.70
N VAL A 789 18.06 -25.91 29.92
CA VAL A 789 18.71 -25.09 28.89
C VAL A 789 20.23 -25.22 29.01
N ASP A 790 20.89 -25.47 27.89
CA ASP A 790 22.33 -25.37 27.73
C ASP A 790 22.68 -24.28 26.71
N TRP A 791 23.05 -23.10 27.21
CA TRP A 791 23.50 -21.97 26.39
C TRP A 791 25.00 -21.72 26.59
N SER A 792 25.76 -22.75 26.98
CA SER A 792 27.17 -22.65 27.35
C SER A 792 28.12 -22.35 26.19
N LYS A 793 27.68 -22.54 24.94
CA LYS A 793 28.50 -22.32 23.73
C LYS A 793 28.07 -21.08 22.91
N ASN A 794 27.16 -20.27 23.44
CA ASN A 794 26.63 -19.13 22.70
C ASN A 794 27.73 -18.11 22.32
N ALA A 795 27.65 -17.64 21.09
CA ALA A 795 28.48 -16.57 20.54
C ALA A 795 27.62 -15.43 19.93
N GLU A 796 26.30 -15.55 19.95
CA GLU A 796 25.38 -14.54 19.42
C GLU A 796 25.26 -13.34 20.39
N PRO A 797 25.45 -12.10 19.91
CA PRO A 797 25.28 -10.89 20.72
C PRO A 797 23.90 -10.80 21.39
N SER A 798 23.85 -10.24 22.60
CA SER A 798 22.58 -9.98 23.31
C SER A 798 21.78 -8.90 22.60
N SER A 799 20.48 -9.12 22.49
CA SER A 799 19.52 -8.19 21.89
C SER A 799 18.34 -7.91 22.84
N PRO A 800 17.58 -6.83 22.62
CA PRO A 800 16.37 -6.53 23.39
C PRO A 800 15.33 -7.67 23.35
N GLU A 801 15.35 -8.51 22.31
CA GLU A 801 14.37 -9.57 22.09
C GLU A 801 14.59 -10.81 22.96
N GLY A 802 15.78 -10.98 23.56
CA GLY A 802 16.13 -12.12 24.41
C GLY A 802 16.29 -13.45 23.67
N TYR A 803 16.51 -14.53 24.42
CA TYR A 803 16.73 -15.89 23.89
C TYR A 803 15.69 -16.89 24.37
N ARG A 804 14.99 -17.52 23.44
CA ARG A 804 13.96 -18.52 23.74
C ARG A 804 14.50 -19.94 23.65
N HIS A 805 14.20 -20.74 24.67
CA HIS A 805 14.62 -22.12 24.80
C HIS A 805 13.40 -23.01 25.01
N ARG A 806 13.25 -24.06 24.20
CA ARG A 806 12.19 -25.06 24.33
C ARG A 806 12.76 -26.40 24.76
N PHE A 807 12.02 -27.11 25.59
CA PHE A 807 12.39 -28.41 26.13
C PHE A 807 11.14 -29.26 26.38
N ASP A 808 11.31 -30.55 26.65
CA ASP A 808 10.20 -31.43 26.99
C ASP A 808 9.52 -30.95 28.27
N ALA A 809 8.18 -30.97 28.28
CA ALA A 809 7.41 -30.41 29.38
C ALA A 809 7.68 -31.11 30.71
N GLN A 810 8.00 -30.33 31.74
CA GLN A 810 8.37 -30.81 33.06
C GLN A 810 7.67 -30.00 34.14
N ASN A 811 7.35 -30.65 35.26
CA ASN A 811 6.92 -29.93 36.46
C ASN A 811 8.16 -29.34 37.14
N VAL A 812 8.16 -28.02 37.28
CA VAL A 812 9.25 -27.23 37.85
C VAL A 812 8.67 -26.34 38.94
N ARG A 813 9.24 -26.44 40.14
CA ARG A 813 8.97 -25.52 41.25
C ARG A 813 10.16 -24.58 41.48
N PHE A 814 11.36 -25.09 41.28
CA PHE A 814 12.61 -24.37 41.45
C PHE A 814 13.32 -24.30 40.10
N LEU A 815 13.60 -23.08 39.65
CA LEU A 815 14.36 -22.81 38.44
C LEU A 815 15.68 -22.14 38.83
N ARG A 816 16.80 -22.69 38.40
CA ARG A 816 18.13 -22.19 38.75
C ARG A 816 18.85 -21.73 37.49
N PHE A 817 19.22 -20.46 37.48
CA PHE A 817 20.01 -19.83 36.44
C PHE A 817 21.50 -19.81 36.84
N HIS A 818 22.35 -20.32 35.95
CA HIS A 818 23.80 -20.37 36.10
C HIS A 818 24.47 -19.53 35.01
N PRO A 819 24.97 -18.33 35.32
CA PRO A 819 25.80 -17.56 34.40
C PRO A 819 27.17 -18.24 34.20
N LEU A 820 27.64 -18.30 32.96
CA LEU A 820 28.97 -18.79 32.58
C LEU A 820 29.85 -17.66 32.00
N GLY A 821 29.44 -16.41 32.26
CA GLY A 821 30.08 -15.20 31.76
C GLY A 821 29.61 -14.77 30.37
N ASN A 822 30.28 -13.76 29.84
CA ASN A 822 30.05 -13.19 28.52
C ASN A 822 31.36 -13.10 27.72
N THR A 823 31.32 -12.55 26.52
CA THR A 823 32.49 -12.37 25.65
C THR A 823 33.54 -11.39 26.17
N THR A 824 33.21 -10.58 27.17
CA THR A 824 34.07 -9.52 27.71
C THR A 824 34.62 -9.87 29.10
N ASN A 825 33.83 -10.51 29.95
CA ASN A 825 34.22 -10.89 31.31
C ASN A 825 33.38 -12.08 31.84
N ASN A 826 33.60 -12.49 33.08
CA ASN A 826 32.90 -13.62 33.72
C ASN A 826 31.56 -13.22 34.38
N HIS A 827 30.91 -12.14 33.93
CA HIS A 827 29.62 -11.69 34.48
C HIS A 827 28.44 -12.20 33.67
N GLY A 828 27.34 -12.54 34.34
CA GLY A 828 26.03 -12.77 33.73
C GLY A 828 25.06 -11.68 34.17
N HIS A 829 24.77 -10.75 33.25
CA HIS A 829 23.79 -9.70 33.48
C HIS A 829 22.43 -10.20 32.98
N LEU A 830 21.52 -10.48 33.91
CA LEU A 830 20.18 -10.96 33.64
C LEU A 830 19.19 -9.83 33.91
N THR A 831 18.49 -9.38 32.87
CA THR A 831 17.45 -8.36 32.94
C THR A 831 16.12 -9.00 33.34
N GLU A 832 15.74 -10.09 32.68
CA GLU A 832 14.47 -10.79 32.93
C GLU A 832 14.60 -12.26 32.56
N ILE A 833 13.89 -13.14 33.27
CA ILE A 833 13.69 -14.52 32.88
C ILE A 833 12.21 -14.91 33.00
N CYS A 834 11.67 -15.43 31.91
CA CYS A 834 10.29 -15.88 31.83
C CYS A 834 10.23 -17.40 31.63
N ALA A 835 9.19 -18.05 32.14
CA ALA A 835 8.91 -19.45 31.84
C ALA A 835 7.44 -19.66 31.48
N TYR A 836 7.19 -20.63 30.61
CA TYR A 836 5.87 -20.85 30.01
C TYR A 836 5.53 -22.34 29.89
N ASP A 837 4.22 -22.64 29.93
CA ASP A 837 3.64 -23.88 29.41
C ASP A 837 2.99 -23.60 28.05
N THR A 838 3.56 -24.17 27.00
CA THR A 838 3.10 -24.08 25.61
C THR A 838 2.27 -25.30 25.19
N THR A 839 2.07 -26.27 26.10
CA THR A 839 1.34 -27.53 25.82
C THR A 839 -0.10 -27.48 26.31
N SER A 840 -0.42 -26.56 27.20
CA SER A 840 -1.79 -26.32 27.64
C SER A 840 -2.51 -25.48 26.57
N PRO A 841 -3.73 -25.86 26.13
CA PRO A 841 -4.55 -24.97 25.31
C PRO A 841 -4.78 -23.66 26.10
N PRO A 842 -4.86 -22.51 25.41
CA PRO A 842 -5.19 -21.26 26.10
C PRO A 842 -6.52 -21.45 26.86
N PRO A 843 -6.63 -20.96 28.11
CA PRO A 843 -7.84 -21.11 28.90
C PRO A 843 -9.07 -20.49 28.22
#